data_AF-A0A081BUB1-F1
#
_entry.id   AF-A0A081BUB1-F1
#
_cell.length_a   1.000
_cell.length_b   1.000
_cell.length_c   1.000
_cell.angle_alpha   90.00
_cell.angle_beta   90.00
_cell.angle_gamma   90.00
#
_symmetry.space_group_name_H-M   'P 1'
#
loop_
_entity.id
_entity.type
_entity.pdbx_description
1 polymer ?
#
loop_
_entity_poly.entity_id
_entity_poly.type
_entity_poly.pdbx_seq_one_letter_code
_entity_poly.pdbx_strand_id
1 'polypeptide(L)'
;MKSLANVHTIFTQDGLLAKTLPYYEYRRGQVEMSQAVAEAFRRHQHLIVEAGTGVGKTLAYLIPAIFSKVKTVVSTGTKNLQEQLFFKDIPYLRKYVSNDFHAVYMKGRANYLCLKRLNLFRQQALFHDTDEAKIFQKIQKWTTTTKSGDRAELDGVPENYGPWREVCCTRETCNSQQCECYGHCFLYKMKREAEEANLIIVNHHLLFADLAIKGLGLGEVIPEYEALIFDEAHLLENIATSYFSISVNSYQAEEITQNVVRELANAKIKNDTILKTLQNLQQTSQKLFRCFETAESRYRLREHTMKAEAYKVAPDTANTLLMLSSQLRGLKDSTEELRFIADRVEQTKQGLELILNMSEPGYVYWCEIQGRGVFLHASPIDISQEMRRNIFQQFPRIVLTSATLSTGNNFQFVKERLGLDRPVELIVESPFDYERQAVLYLPQWMPEPNSRDFVEFAASEIKKILEKSQGRAFVLFTSYKNMDDVYERLKHALPYKLLKQGQKNRSALLEEFKRDVHSVLFGTSSFWQGVDVQGEALSCVIIDKLPFASPSEPIVEARIEDLNNRRENPFMSYQVPAAIITLKQGLGRLIRSKQDQGILCILDSRLLTKQYGRVFLESLPRFPIVRDLEQVTIPLRGEPEQASPPAAAETLASPVYQEERQVMFKPNSDWEKAVEGKDLEAAKSYSMYDVFSEQDLIWHENFGHGVVTAIQPDNKIEVLFPSGYKILVHDQVI
;
A
#
# COMPACT_ATOMS: atom_id res chain seq x y z
N MET A 1 -15.25 32.56 -21.43
CA MET A 1 -15.65 31.14 -21.55
C MET A 1 -14.90 30.18 -20.61
N LYS A 2 -13.74 30.53 -20.02
CA LYS A 2 -13.05 29.66 -19.03
C LYS A 2 -13.15 30.27 -17.62
N SER A 3 -14.17 29.90 -16.85
CA SER A 3 -14.35 30.28 -15.44
C SER A 3 -14.59 29.02 -14.60
N LEU A 4 -14.37 29.10 -13.28
CA LEU A 4 -14.57 27.96 -12.37
C LEU A 4 -15.95 27.29 -12.54
N ALA A 5 -17.01 28.08 -12.80
CA ALA A 5 -18.36 27.58 -13.04
C ALA A 5 -18.50 26.69 -14.30
N ASN A 6 -17.67 26.93 -15.31
CA ASN A 6 -17.76 26.27 -16.62
C ASN A 6 -16.61 25.28 -16.88
N VAL A 7 -15.76 24.98 -15.89
CA VAL A 7 -14.59 24.08 -16.08
C VAL A 7 -14.98 22.70 -16.57
N HIS A 8 -16.16 22.22 -16.22
CA HIS A 8 -16.68 20.92 -16.66
C HIS A 8 -16.79 20.80 -18.20
N THR A 9 -16.99 21.92 -18.90
CA THR A 9 -17.02 21.97 -20.37
C THR A 9 -15.67 21.65 -21.02
N ILE A 10 -14.57 21.69 -20.27
CA ILE A 10 -13.24 21.28 -20.75
C ILE A 10 -13.19 19.77 -20.99
N PHE A 11 -14.02 19.00 -20.27
CA PHE A 11 -14.05 17.53 -20.24
C PHE A 11 -15.18 16.93 -21.09
N THR A 12 -15.94 17.73 -21.85
CA THR A 12 -17.01 17.20 -22.71
C THR A 12 -16.45 16.57 -23.98
N GLN A 13 -17.28 15.84 -24.73
CA GLN A 13 -16.90 15.20 -26.00
C GLN A 13 -16.27 16.19 -27.00
N ASP A 14 -16.79 17.41 -27.08
CA ASP A 14 -16.24 18.48 -27.93
C ASP A 14 -15.41 19.51 -27.15
N GLY A 15 -15.06 19.16 -25.91
CA GLY A 15 -14.33 19.99 -24.97
C GLY A 15 -12.88 20.21 -25.37
N LEU A 16 -12.18 21.05 -24.61
CA LEU A 16 -10.78 21.36 -24.89
C LEU A 16 -9.88 20.12 -24.84
N LEU A 17 -10.09 19.21 -23.89
CA LEU A 17 -9.27 18.00 -23.78
C LEU A 17 -9.42 17.07 -24.99
N ALA A 18 -10.63 16.96 -25.55
CA ALA A 18 -10.88 16.16 -26.75
C ALA A 18 -10.10 16.68 -27.98
N LYS A 19 -9.84 17.99 -28.02
CA LYS A 19 -9.12 18.65 -29.13
C LYS A 19 -7.60 18.59 -28.98
N THR A 20 -7.09 18.48 -27.75
CA THR A 20 -5.65 18.67 -27.46
C THR A 20 -4.95 17.46 -26.89
N LEU A 21 -5.66 16.53 -26.23
CA LEU A 21 -5.06 15.32 -25.68
C LEU A 21 -5.23 14.16 -26.67
N PRO A 22 -4.14 13.59 -27.20
CA PRO A 22 -4.21 12.40 -28.04
C PRO A 22 -4.91 11.26 -27.29
N TYR A 23 -5.79 10.54 -27.97
CA TYR A 23 -6.56 9.43 -27.39
C TYR A 23 -7.43 9.84 -26.18
N TYR A 24 -7.84 11.11 -26.11
CA TYR A 24 -8.85 11.51 -25.15
C TYR A 24 -10.15 10.77 -25.42
N GLU A 25 -10.74 10.28 -24.35
CA GLU A 25 -12.08 9.72 -24.37
C GLU A 25 -12.92 10.46 -23.35
N TYR A 26 -14.12 10.83 -23.79
CA TYR A 26 -15.11 11.37 -22.90
C TYR A 26 -15.48 10.35 -21.82
N ARG A 27 -15.42 10.79 -20.57
CA ARG A 27 -15.77 10.01 -19.39
C ARG A 27 -16.73 10.84 -18.54
N ARG A 28 -17.99 10.44 -18.46
CA ARG A 28 -19.01 11.13 -17.67
C ARG A 28 -18.54 11.36 -16.22
N GLY A 29 -17.95 10.34 -15.62
CA GLY A 29 -17.40 10.40 -14.27
C GLY A 29 -16.30 11.46 -14.07
N GLN A 30 -15.50 11.74 -15.11
CA GLN A 30 -14.48 12.79 -15.05
C GLN A 30 -15.11 14.19 -14.95
N VAL A 31 -16.22 14.39 -15.67
CA VAL A 31 -17.01 15.63 -15.65
C VAL A 31 -17.64 15.81 -14.27
N GLU A 32 -18.29 14.76 -13.75
CA GLU A 32 -18.95 14.78 -12.44
C GLU A 32 -17.95 15.08 -11.31
N MET A 33 -16.80 14.42 -11.30
CA MET A 33 -15.73 14.70 -10.33
C MET A 33 -15.24 16.15 -10.46
N SER A 34 -15.00 16.65 -11.68
CA SER A 34 -14.52 18.01 -11.86
C SER A 34 -15.54 19.06 -11.41
N GLN A 35 -16.83 18.84 -11.66
CA GLN A 35 -17.92 19.68 -11.17
C GLN A 35 -17.97 19.70 -9.65
N ALA A 36 -17.88 18.52 -9.02
CA ALA A 36 -17.89 18.40 -7.56
C ALA A 36 -16.70 19.13 -6.93
N VAL A 37 -15.49 18.99 -7.51
CA VAL A 37 -14.30 19.72 -7.04
C VAL A 37 -14.48 21.23 -7.19
N ALA A 38 -14.95 21.70 -8.36
CA ALA A 38 -15.21 23.12 -8.58
C ALA A 38 -16.22 23.69 -7.57
N GLU A 39 -17.28 22.95 -7.28
CA GLU A 39 -18.32 23.34 -6.34
C GLU A 39 -17.82 23.34 -4.89
N ALA A 40 -17.01 22.34 -4.49
CA ALA A 40 -16.40 22.29 -3.17
C ALA A 40 -15.48 23.51 -2.92
N PHE A 41 -14.68 23.88 -3.93
CA PHE A 41 -13.85 25.08 -3.88
C PHE A 41 -14.70 26.36 -3.76
N ARG A 42 -15.79 26.46 -4.54
CA ARG A 42 -16.70 27.62 -4.55
C ARG A 42 -17.49 27.76 -3.24
N ARG A 43 -17.95 26.65 -2.67
CA ARG A 43 -18.77 26.62 -1.45
C ARG A 43 -17.97 26.58 -0.15
N HIS A 44 -16.64 26.49 -0.21
CA HIS A 44 -15.79 26.34 0.97
C HIS A 44 -16.15 25.08 1.78
N GLN A 45 -16.24 23.94 1.09
CA GLN A 45 -16.64 22.66 1.68
C GLN A 45 -15.59 21.58 1.42
N HIS A 46 -15.62 20.55 2.25
CA HIS A 46 -14.84 19.34 2.03
C HIS A 46 -15.56 18.41 1.06
N LEU A 47 -14.80 17.71 0.23
CA LEU A 47 -15.27 16.70 -0.71
C LEU A 47 -14.45 15.42 -0.50
N ILE A 48 -15.14 14.29 -0.35
CA ILE A 48 -14.54 12.96 -0.49
C ILE A 48 -15.08 12.31 -1.75
N VAL A 49 -14.18 11.88 -2.63
CA VAL A 49 -14.54 11.29 -3.92
C VAL A 49 -13.75 10.02 -4.20
N GLU A 50 -14.45 8.89 -4.27
CA GLU A 50 -13.92 7.66 -4.88
C GLU A 50 -14.10 7.80 -6.38
N ALA A 51 -13.00 7.79 -7.13
CA ALA A 51 -13.05 7.83 -8.58
C ALA A 51 -12.23 6.67 -9.13
N GLY A 52 -12.92 5.72 -9.76
CA GLY A 52 -12.35 4.48 -10.27
C GLY A 52 -11.10 4.69 -11.14
N THR A 53 -10.30 3.64 -11.28
CA THR A 53 -9.14 3.66 -12.18
C THR A 53 -9.57 4.07 -13.59
N GLY A 54 -8.77 4.88 -14.27
CA GLY A 54 -9.07 5.33 -15.63
C GLY A 54 -10.05 6.51 -15.76
N VAL A 55 -10.72 6.96 -14.69
CA VAL A 55 -11.59 8.15 -14.71
C VAL A 55 -10.82 9.42 -15.13
N GLY A 56 -9.51 9.48 -14.86
CA GLY A 56 -8.70 10.68 -15.10
C GLY A 56 -8.78 11.69 -13.96
N LYS A 57 -8.71 11.18 -12.71
CA LYS A 57 -8.75 11.92 -11.43
C LYS A 57 -7.87 13.17 -11.44
N THR A 58 -6.62 13.01 -11.86
CA THR A 58 -5.61 14.07 -11.90
C THR A 58 -6.10 15.33 -12.59
N LEU A 59 -6.56 15.22 -13.85
CA LEU A 59 -7.04 16.38 -14.57
C LEU A 59 -8.35 16.90 -13.97
N ALA A 60 -9.21 16.01 -13.47
CA ALA A 60 -10.49 16.37 -12.86
C ALA A 60 -10.34 17.27 -11.64
N TYR A 61 -9.29 17.10 -10.82
CA TYR A 61 -9.01 18.00 -9.69
C TYR A 61 -8.05 19.15 -10.00
N LEU A 62 -7.06 18.98 -10.90
CA LEU A 62 -6.08 20.03 -11.20
C LEU A 62 -6.69 21.21 -11.96
N ILE A 63 -7.57 20.94 -12.92
CA ILE A 63 -8.18 21.98 -13.74
C ILE A 63 -9.04 22.93 -12.89
N PRO A 64 -10.01 22.46 -12.08
CA PRO A 64 -10.75 23.35 -11.19
C PRO A 64 -9.85 24.04 -10.16
N ALA A 65 -8.80 23.39 -9.64
CA ALA A 65 -7.83 24.06 -8.76
C ALA A 65 -7.16 25.26 -9.44
N ILE A 66 -6.68 25.10 -10.68
CA ILE A 66 -6.08 26.18 -11.48
C ILE A 66 -7.08 27.32 -11.73
N PHE A 67 -8.32 26.99 -12.11
CA PHE A 67 -9.34 27.99 -12.40
C PHE A 67 -9.95 28.65 -11.16
N SER A 68 -9.76 28.05 -9.97
CA SER A 68 -10.20 28.65 -8.72
C SER A 68 -9.37 29.89 -8.34
N LYS A 69 -8.13 29.99 -8.85
CA LYS A 69 -7.14 31.03 -8.50
C LYS A 69 -6.73 31.06 -7.02
N VAL A 70 -7.19 30.08 -6.26
CA VAL A 70 -6.83 29.88 -4.86
C VAL A 70 -5.49 29.18 -4.77
N LYS A 71 -4.62 29.61 -3.84
CA LYS A 71 -3.36 28.91 -3.57
C LYS A 71 -3.64 27.52 -3.01
N THR A 72 -3.30 26.50 -3.79
CA THR A 72 -3.70 25.11 -3.54
C THR A 72 -2.49 24.21 -3.37
N VAL A 73 -2.51 23.36 -2.34
CA VAL A 73 -1.54 22.27 -2.18
C VAL A 73 -2.15 20.97 -2.68
N VAL A 74 -1.43 20.27 -3.56
CA VAL A 74 -1.75 18.90 -3.97
C VAL A 74 -0.75 17.97 -3.32
N SER A 75 -1.26 17.07 -2.48
CA SER A 75 -0.48 16.10 -1.75
C SER A 75 -0.71 14.71 -2.34
N THR A 76 0.36 14.01 -2.74
CA THR A 76 0.27 12.68 -3.35
C THR A 76 0.77 11.56 -2.43
N GLY A 77 0.24 10.35 -2.64
CA GLY A 77 0.67 9.14 -1.94
C GLY A 77 2.14 8.75 -2.12
N THR A 78 2.72 8.99 -3.30
CA THR A 78 4.10 8.58 -3.61
C THR A 78 4.88 9.66 -4.36
N LYS A 79 6.22 9.61 -4.26
CA LYS A 79 7.12 10.50 -5.02
C LYS A 79 6.96 10.32 -6.54
N ASN A 80 6.77 9.09 -7.01
CA ASN A 80 6.60 8.82 -8.44
C ASN A 80 5.32 9.48 -9.00
N LEU A 81 4.21 9.40 -8.26
CA LEU A 81 2.98 10.12 -8.62
C LEU A 81 3.21 11.63 -8.60
N GLN A 82 3.91 12.13 -7.59
CA GLN A 82 4.27 13.54 -7.47
C GLN A 82 5.06 14.02 -8.71
N GLU A 83 6.05 13.24 -9.16
CA GLU A 83 6.87 13.53 -10.33
C GLU A 83 6.07 13.45 -11.63
N GLN A 84 5.19 12.45 -11.76
CA GLN A 84 4.28 12.35 -12.90
C GLN A 84 3.41 13.61 -13.01
N LEU A 85 2.79 14.05 -11.91
CA LEU A 85 1.99 15.27 -11.89
C LEU A 85 2.79 16.48 -12.39
N PHE A 86 3.99 16.68 -11.84
CA PHE A 86 4.76 17.88 -12.12
C PHE A 86 5.47 17.88 -13.48
N PHE A 87 6.06 16.78 -13.90
CA PHE A 87 6.86 16.72 -15.13
C PHE A 87 6.04 16.35 -16.38
N LYS A 88 4.84 15.78 -16.22
CA LYS A 88 3.97 15.40 -17.34
C LYS A 88 2.68 16.22 -17.38
N ASP A 89 1.90 16.20 -16.30
CA ASP A 89 0.55 16.79 -16.31
C ASP A 89 0.58 18.33 -16.28
N ILE A 90 1.43 18.95 -15.44
CA ILE A 90 1.56 20.41 -15.36
C ILE A 90 2.02 21.04 -16.70
N PRO A 91 3.07 20.55 -17.39
CA PRO A 91 3.46 21.09 -18.70
C PRO A 91 2.35 20.99 -19.75
N TYR A 92 1.59 19.88 -19.75
CA TYR A 92 0.42 19.73 -20.60
C TYR A 92 -0.65 20.80 -20.29
N LEU A 93 -0.97 21.00 -19.01
CA LEU A 93 -1.95 22.00 -18.56
C LEU A 93 -1.51 23.43 -18.92
N ARG A 94 -0.23 23.77 -18.76
CA ARG A 94 0.32 25.08 -19.15
C ARG A 94 0.20 25.32 -20.66
N LYS A 95 0.51 24.31 -21.47
CA LYS A 95 0.52 24.42 -22.93
C LYS A 95 -0.89 24.55 -23.51
N TYR A 96 -1.85 23.78 -23.01
CA TYR A 96 -3.16 23.64 -23.67
C TYR A 96 -4.34 24.22 -22.87
N VAL A 97 -4.28 24.24 -21.54
CA VAL A 97 -5.42 24.63 -20.69
C VAL A 97 -5.34 26.10 -20.29
N SER A 98 -4.28 26.49 -19.60
CA SER A 98 -4.03 27.86 -19.14
C SER A 98 -2.56 28.05 -18.81
N ASN A 99 -1.93 29.13 -19.27
CA ASN A 99 -0.56 29.49 -18.84
C ASN A 99 -0.55 30.45 -17.64
N ASP A 100 -1.73 30.78 -17.11
CA ASP A 100 -1.92 31.76 -16.03
C ASP A 100 -1.98 31.04 -14.66
N PHE A 101 -0.91 30.28 -14.36
CA PHE A 101 -0.65 29.72 -13.04
C PHE A 101 0.83 29.33 -12.87
N HIS A 102 1.37 29.57 -11.68
CA HIS A 102 2.68 29.09 -11.28
C HIS A 102 2.55 27.84 -10.40
N ALA A 103 3.26 26.78 -10.78
CA ALA A 103 3.26 25.50 -10.08
C ALA A 103 4.68 25.16 -9.65
N VAL A 104 4.83 24.69 -8.41
CA VAL A 104 6.11 24.33 -7.80
C VAL A 104 6.03 22.96 -7.18
N TYR A 105 7.15 22.25 -7.25
CA TYR A 105 7.31 20.90 -6.74
C TYR A 105 8.24 20.89 -5.54
N MET A 106 7.76 20.42 -4.38
CA MET A 106 8.55 20.41 -3.14
C MET A 106 8.82 19.00 -2.65
N LYS A 107 10.07 18.73 -2.28
CA LYS A 107 10.51 17.51 -1.58
C LYS A 107 11.05 17.84 -0.18
N GLY A 108 11.26 16.82 0.63
CA GLY A 108 12.00 16.98 1.88
C GLY A 108 13.46 17.42 1.64
N ARG A 109 14.05 18.17 2.58
CA ARG A 109 15.41 18.75 2.46
C ARG A 109 16.50 17.78 2.02
N ALA A 110 16.44 16.52 2.45
CA ALA A 110 17.42 15.49 2.12
C ALA A 110 17.46 15.11 0.62
N ASN A 111 16.52 15.62 -0.19
CA ASN A 111 16.53 15.43 -1.63
C ASN A 111 17.28 16.56 -2.36
N TYR A 112 17.66 17.65 -1.68
CA TYR A 112 18.36 18.77 -2.29
C TYR A 112 19.85 18.77 -1.97
N LEU A 113 20.68 18.98 -2.99
CA LEU A 113 22.12 19.16 -2.85
C LEU A 113 22.45 20.41 -2.01
N CYS A 114 23.36 20.26 -1.06
CA CYS A 114 23.90 21.39 -0.28
C CYS A 114 25.30 21.75 -0.78
N LEU A 115 25.44 22.93 -1.40
CA LEU A 115 26.70 23.40 -1.96
C LEU A 115 27.82 23.50 -0.91
N LYS A 116 27.51 23.99 0.30
CA LYS A 116 28.44 24.05 1.43
C LYS A 116 28.97 22.66 1.80
N ARG A 117 28.06 21.70 1.98
CA ARG A 117 28.44 20.33 2.37
C ARG A 117 29.17 19.59 1.26
N LEU A 118 28.79 19.80 0.00
CA LEU A 118 29.54 19.31 -1.15
C LEU A 118 30.99 19.80 -1.10
N ASN A 119 31.23 21.09 -0.83
CA ASN A 119 32.57 21.65 -0.73
C ASN A 119 33.37 21.09 0.44
N LEU A 120 32.75 20.91 1.61
CA LEU A 120 33.39 20.28 2.77
C LEU A 120 33.75 18.82 2.48
N PHE A 121 32.81 18.05 1.94
CA PHE A 121 33.03 16.64 1.62
C PHE A 121 34.12 16.49 0.55
N ARG A 122 34.24 17.40 -0.43
CA ARG A 122 35.34 17.40 -1.40
C ARG A 122 36.73 17.45 -0.75
N GLN A 123 36.87 18.13 0.40
CA GLN A 123 38.15 18.28 1.09
C GLN A 123 38.49 17.08 1.97
N GLN A 124 37.49 16.28 2.35
CA GLN A 124 37.60 15.20 3.34
C GLN A 124 37.10 13.85 2.81
N ALA A 125 36.97 13.72 1.48
CA ALA A 125 36.28 12.60 0.87
C ALA A 125 36.97 11.27 1.19
N LEU A 126 36.31 10.45 2.00
CA LEU A 126 36.67 9.06 2.28
C LEU A 126 35.65 8.19 1.55
N PHE A 127 36.11 7.45 0.55
CA PHE A 127 35.29 6.49 -0.19
C PHE A 127 35.64 5.08 0.25
N HIS A 128 34.63 4.21 0.37
CA HIS A 128 34.87 2.81 0.69
C HIS A 128 35.30 2.01 -0.54
N ASP A 129 34.88 2.42 -1.74
CA ASP A 129 35.24 1.77 -3.00
C ASP A 129 35.38 2.76 -4.19
N THR A 130 35.83 2.23 -5.33
CA THR A 130 36.03 3.03 -6.56
C THR A 130 34.74 3.45 -7.26
N ASP A 131 33.63 2.74 -7.03
CA ASP A 131 32.35 3.06 -7.67
C ASP A 131 31.68 4.24 -6.97
N GLU A 132 31.80 4.35 -5.63
CA GLU A 132 31.38 5.52 -4.88
C GLU A 132 32.08 6.80 -5.36
N ALA A 133 33.39 6.71 -5.64
CA ALA A 133 34.17 7.82 -6.16
C ALA A 133 33.71 8.24 -7.58
N LYS A 134 33.40 7.28 -8.46
CA LYS A 134 32.84 7.57 -9.80
C LYS A 134 31.48 8.27 -9.71
N ILE A 135 30.60 7.80 -8.82
CA ILE A 135 29.29 8.41 -8.58
C ILE A 135 29.48 9.84 -8.05
N PHE A 136 30.42 10.05 -7.13
CA PHE A 136 30.71 11.38 -6.62
C PHE A 136 31.19 12.35 -7.71
N GLN A 137 32.06 11.90 -8.61
CA GLN A 137 32.47 12.71 -9.77
C GLN A 137 31.28 13.09 -10.67
N LYS A 138 30.30 12.19 -10.85
CA LYS A 138 29.05 12.54 -11.54
C LYS A 138 28.28 13.64 -10.82
N ILE A 139 28.15 13.57 -9.49
CA ILE A 139 27.49 14.61 -8.68
C ILE A 139 28.20 15.95 -8.83
N GLN A 140 29.54 15.96 -8.84
CA GLN A 140 30.32 17.18 -9.03
C GLN A 140 30.07 17.81 -10.40
N LYS A 141 30.03 17.01 -11.47
CA LYS A 141 29.70 17.48 -12.82
C LYS A 141 28.26 17.99 -12.91
N TRP A 142 27.32 17.29 -12.29
CA TRP A 142 25.90 17.68 -12.27
C TRP A 142 25.65 19.01 -11.54
N THR A 143 26.50 19.37 -10.58
CA THR A 143 26.37 20.64 -9.84
C THR A 143 26.38 21.86 -10.77
N THR A 144 27.01 21.79 -11.95
CA THR A 144 27.04 22.90 -12.91
C THR A 144 25.88 22.89 -13.91
N THR A 145 25.16 21.77 -14.05
CA THR A 145 24.06 21.61 -15.02
C THR A 145 22.68 21.59 -14.36
N THR A 146 22.61 21.30 -13.06
CA THR A 146 21.35 21.20 -12.32
C THR A 146 20.60 22.53 -12.24
N LYS A 147 19.28 22.48 -12.39
CA LYS A 147 18.42 23.67 -12.27
C LYS A 147 17.83 23.81 -10.88
N SER A 148 17.44 22.69 -10.27
CA SER A 148 16.75 22.65 -8.98
C SER A 148 17.60 22.08 -7.84
N GLY A 149 18.73 21.42 -8.13
CA GLY A 149 19.52 20.69 -7.15
C GLY A 149 18.81 19.48 -6.54
N ASP A 150 17.68 19.04 -7.11
CA ASP A 150 16.96 17.84 -6.70
C ASP A 150 17.70 16.58 -7.17
N ARG A 151 17.95 15.66 -6.25
CA ARG A 151 18.54 14.35 -6.51
C ARG A 151 17.88 13.60 -7.67
N ALA A 152 16.58 13.80 -7.92
CA ALA A 152 15.90 13.12 -9.02
C ALA A 152 16.38 13.55 -10.42
N GLU A 153 17.09 14.68 -10.56
CA GLU A 153 17.76 15.05 -11.81
C GLU A 153 19.04 14.22 -12.07
N LEU A 154 19.53 13.47 -11.08
CA LEU A 154 20.73 12.62 -11.20
C LEU A 154 20.39 11.21 -11.68
N ASP A 155 20.72 10.93 -12.94
CA ASP A 155 20.60 9.58 -13.48
C ASP A 155 21.71 8.63 -13.00
N GLY A 156 21.32 7.39 -12.71
CA GLY A 156 22.25 6.30 -12.41
C GLY A 156 22.90 6.36 -11.03
N VAL A 157 22.30 7.10 -10.08
CA VAL A 157 22.69 7.08 -8.66
C VAL A 157 21.78 6.12 -7.90
N PRO A 158 22.30 5.06 -7.27
CA PRO A 158 21.50 4.15 -6.46
C PRO A 158 20.77 4.89 -5.32
N GLU A 159 19.54 4.50 -4.97
CA GLU A 159 18.78 5.12 -3.86
C GLU A 159 19.53 5.02 -2.52
N ASN A 160 20.26 3.92 -2.31
CA ASN A 160 21.07 3.63 -1.13
C ASN A 160 22.50 4.17 -1.20
N TYR A 161 22.82 5.09 -2.12
CA TYR A 161 24.14 5.73 -2.16
C TYR A 161 24.43 6.51 -0.86
N GLY A 162 25.23 5.90 0.02
CA GLY A 162 25.55 6.40 1.36
C GLY A 162 26.09 7.82 1.39
N PRO A 163 27.10 8.17 0.57
CA PRO A 163 27.69 9.52 0.54
C PRO A 163 26.71 10.64 0.20
N TRP A 164 25.53 10.34 -0.35
CA TRP A 164 24.50 11.37 -0.54
C TRP A 164 24.12 12.08 0.76
N ARG A 165 24.06 11.36 1.88
CA ARG A 165 23.77 11.94 3.21
C ARG A 165 24.81 12.97 3.63
N GLU A 166 26.04 12.86 3.12
CA GLU A 166 27.11 13.79 3.42
C GLU A 166 27.03 15.09 2.64
N VAL A 167 26.35 15.10 1.49
CA VAL A 167 26.29 16.27 0.59
C VAL A 167 24.91 16.92 0.49
N CYS A 168 23.86 16.30 1.02
CA CYS A 168 22.49 16.84 0.96
C CYS A 168 22.17 17.81 2.11
N CYS A 169 21.08 18.58 1.97
CA CYS A 169 20.62 19.46 3.04
C CYS A 169 20.05 18.65 4.22
N THR A 170 20.59 18.83 5.42
CA THR A 170 20.03 18.24 6.66
C THR A 170 19.54 19.32 7.61
N ARG A 171 18.84 18.96 8.69
CA ARG A 171 18.34 19.95 9.68
C ARG A 171 19.46 20.42 10.58
N GLU A 172 20.35 19.50 10.92
CA GLU A 172 21.44 19.64 11.88
C GLU A 172 22.55 20.59 11.39
N THR A 173 22.68 20.76 10.08
CA THR A 173 23.83 21.47 9.47
C THR A 173 23.43 22.70 8.65
N CYS A 174 22.14 23.02 8.60
CA CYS A 174 21.61 24.09 7.76
C CYS A 174 21.38 25.37 8.59
N ASN A 175 22.30 26.32 8.48
CA ASN A 175 22.23 27.62 9.16
C ASN A 175 21.31 28.63 8.44
N SER A 176 20.40 28.13 7.61
CA SER A 176 19.34 28.93 6.98
C SER A 176 19.85 30.21 6.30
N GLN A 177 19.33 31.38 6.68
CA GLN A 177 19.69 32.68 6.10
C GLN A 177 21.15 33.10 6.37
N GLN A 178 21.80 32.52 7.38
CA GLN A 178 23.20 32.80 7.73
C GLN A 178 24.19 31.96 6.92
N CYS A 179 23.70 31.08 6.04
CA CYS A 179 24.55 30.25 5.20
C CYS A 179 25.26 31.08 4.11
N GLU A 180 26.58 30.94 3.98
CA GLU A 180 27.37 31.58 2.92
C GLU A 180 26.87 31.26 1.49
N CYS A 181 26.24 30.10 1.31
CA CYS A 181 25.68 29.65 0.05
C CYS A 181 24.20 30.03 -0.14
N TYR A 182 23.59 30.83 0.75
CA TYR A 182 22.14 31.10 0.78
C TYR A 182 21.59 31.59 -0.57
N GLY A 183 22.28 32.54 -1.22
CA GLY A 183 21.86 33.10 -2.51
C GLY A 183 21.73 32.06 -3.63
N HIS A 184 22.59 31.05 -3.62
CA HIS A 184 22.62 29.96 -4.61
C HIS A 184 22.07 28.63 -4.05
N CYS A 185 21.42 28.66 -2.88
CA CYS A 185 20.94 27.45 -2.23
C CYS A 185 19.67 26.94 -2.92
N PHE A 186 19.76 25.75 -3.49
CA PHE A 186 18.66 25.06 -4.17
C PHE A 186 17.40 24.90 -3.31
N LEU A 187 17.56 24.55 -2.03
CA LEU A 187 16.43 24.41 -1.09
C LEU A 187 15.70 25.76 -0.90
N TYR A 188 16.44 26.86 -0.73
CA TYR A 188 15.84 28.18 -0.53
C TYR A 188 15.31 28.80 -1.82
N LYS A 189 15.94 28.50 -2.97
CA LYS A 189 15.38 28.81 -4.28
C LYS A 189 13.98 28.20 -4.43
N MET A 190 13.85 26.90 -4.15
CA MET A 190 12.56 26.21 -4.20
C MET A 190 11.54 26.82 -3.21
N LYS A 191 11.95 27.19 -1.99
CA LYS A 191 11.05 27.85 -1.03
C LYS A 191 10.51 29.19 -1.54
N ARG A 192 11.37 30.05 -2.10
CA ARG A 192 10.95 31.33 -2.70
C ARG A 192 10.01 31.12 -3.89
N GLU A 193 10.31 30.16 -4.75
CA GLU A 193 9.41 29.80 -5.86
C GLU A 193 8.03 29.33 -5.35
N ALA A 194 7.99 28.58 -4.24
CA ALA A 194 6.74 28.11 -3.63
C ALA A 194 5.93 29.24 -2.96
N GLU A 195 6.58 30.28 -2.43
CA GLU A 195 5.91 31.48 -1.90
C GLU A 195 5.10 32.18 -3.00
N GLU A 196 5.64 32.27 -4.21
CA GLU A 196 4.99 32.89 -5.37
C GLU A 196 4.04 31.95 -6.14
N ALA A 197 4.04 30.65 -5.83
CA ALA A 197 3.25 29.65 -6.55
C ALA A 197 1.75 29.71 -6.21
N ASN A 198 0.90 29.45 -7.21
CA ASN A 198 -0.53 29.20 -7.02
C ASN A 198 -0.82 27.73 -6.72
N LEU A 199 0.04 26.82 -7.20
CA LEU A 199 -0.12 25.39 -7.04
C LEU A 199 1.17 24.78 -6.50
N ILE A 200 1.08 24.10 -5.37
CA ILE A 200 2.24 23.45 -4.74
C ILE A 200 2.01 21.96 -4.71
N ILE A 201 2.90 21.18 -5.31
CA ILE A 201 2.81 19.72 -5.37
C ILE A 201 3.80 19.12 -4.38
N VAL A 202 3.29 18.40 -3.40
CA VAL A 202 4.03 17.74 -2.32
C VAL A 202 3.65 16.27 -2.23
N ASN A 203 4.42 15.46 -1.51
CA ASN A 203 3.93 14.16 -1.07
C ASN A 203 3.25 14.26 0.31
N HIS A 204 2.44 13.28 0.68
CA HIS A 204 1.79 13.22 2.00
C HIS A 204 2.79 13.37 3.14
N HIS A 205 3.94 12.72 3.06
CA HIS A 205 4.99 12.83 4.08
C HIS A 205 5.44 14.28 4.34
N LEU A 206 5.75 15.06 3.29
CA LEU A 206 6.16 16.45 3.46
C LEU A 206 5.03 17.31 4.05
N LEU A 207 3.79 17.07 3.63
CA LEU A 207 2.62 17.78 4.16
C LEU A 207 2.42 17.49 5.65
N PHE A 208 2.43 16.23 6.07
CA PHE A 208 2.27 15.88 7.48
C PHE A 208 3.45 16.36 8.34
N ALA A 209 4.66 16.38 7.77
CA ALA A 209 5.80 17.01 8.43
C ALA A 209 5.59 18.51 8.66
N ASP A 210 5.05 19.22 7.65
CA ASP A 210 4.69 20.64 7.76
C ASP A 210 3.62 20.88 8.82
N LEU A 211 2.54 20.08 8.81
CA LEU A 211 1.44 20.18 9.76
C LEU A 211 1.87 19.91 11.21
N ALA A 212 2.75 18.91 11.42
CA ALA A 212 3.32 18.64 12.74
C ALA A 212 4.17 19.82 13.25
N ILE A 213 4.92 20.48 12.36
CA ILE A 213 5.75 21.65 12.71
C ILE A 213 4.85 22.88 13.01
N LYS A 214 3.83 23.12 12.20
CA LYS A 214 2.85 24.20 12.39
C LYS A 214 2.07 24.03 13.70
N GLY A 215 1.64 22.82 14.03
CA GLY A 215 0.96 22.51 15.28
C GLY A 215 1.78 22.83 16.53
N LEU A 216 3.12 22.79 16.43
CA LEU A 216 4.06 23.16 17.50
C LEU A 216 4.45 24.65 17.48
N GLY A 217 4.01 25.43 16.48
CA GLY A 217 4.40 26.83 16.30
C GLY A 217 5.88 27.03 15.95
N LEU A 218 6.56 25.99 15.45
CA LEU A 218 8.01 25.99 15.20
C LEU A 218 8.39 26.45 13.77
N GLY A 219 7.43 27.02 13.04
CA GLY A 219 7.60 27.58 11.69
C GLY A 219 6.75 26.89 10.64
N GLU A 220 7.11 27.10 9.38
CA GLU A 220 6.43 26.51 8.22
C GLU A 220 7.45 26.01 7.18
N VAL A 221 7.12 24.88 6.57
CA VAL A 221 7.88 24.30 5.46
C VAL A 221 7.18 24.60 4.14
N ILE A 222 5.85 24.47 4.14
CA ILE A 222 4.98 24.79 3.00
C ILE A 222 4.35 26.16 3.29
N PRO A 223 4.49 27.14 2.38
CA PRO A 223 3.88 28.47 2.51
C PRO A 223 2.37 28.38 2.74
N GLU A 224 1.74 29.43 3.25
CA GLU A 224 0.29 29.48 3.43
C GLU A 224 -0.48 29.12 2.15
N TYR A 225 -1.54 28.35 2.31
CA TYR A 225 -2.46 27.88 1.26
C TYR A 225 -3.88 27.82 1.81
N GLU A 226 -4.87 27.96 0.93
CA GLU A 226 -6.28 28.00 1.35
C GLU A 226 -7.07 26.76 0.93
N ALA A 227 -6.48 25.90 0.10
CA ALA A 227 -7.10 24.66 -0.38
C ALA A 227 -6.10 23.52 -0.40
N LEU A 228 -6.60 22.31 -0.09
CA LEU A 228 -5.80 21.10 0.00
C LEU A 228 -6.45 19.97 -0.79
N ILE A 229 -5.67 19.29 -1.62
CA ILE A 229 -6.09 18.11 -2.37
C ILE A 229 -5.21 16.93 -1.92
N PHE A 230 -5.83 15.89 -1.40
CA PHE A 230 -5.20 14.61 -1.10
C PHE A 230 -5.49 13.61 -2.22
N ASP A 231 -4.48 13.28 -3.00
CA ASP A 231 -4.53 12.22 -4.01
C ASP A 231 -3.93 10.93 -3.43
N GLU A 232 -4.59 9.81 -3.65
CA GLU A 232 -4.39 8.55 -2.91
C GLU A 232 -4.69 8.67 -1.42
N ALA A 233 -5.81 9.33 -1.09
CA ALA A 233 -6.26 9.60 0.28
C ALA A 233 -6.42 8.34 1.17
N HIS A 234 -6.44 7.14 0.58
CA HIS A 234 -6.46 5.87 1.32
C HIS A 234 -5.17 5.64 2.14
N LEU A 235 -4.08 6.35 1.84
CA LEU A 235 -2.80 6.26 2.56
C LEU A 235 -2.73 7.18 3.79
N LEU A 236 -3.65 8.14 3.92
CA LEU A 236 -3.55 9.21 4.90
C LEU A 236 -3.52 8.69 6.32
N GLU A 237 -4.32 7.67 6.65
CA GLU A 237 -4.39 7.13 7.99
C GLU A 237 -3.03 6.62 8.46
N ASN A 238 -2.39 5.74 7.67
CA ASN A 238 -1.10 5.15 8.04
C ASN A 238 0.01 6.21 8.11
N ILE A 239 0.00 7.17 7.17
CA ILE A 239 1.00 8.23 7.15
C ILE A 239 0.82 9.14 8.36
N ALA A 240 -0.40 9.63 8.61
CA ALA A 240 -0.72 10.45 9.77
C ALA A 240 -0.35 9.75 11.08
N THR A 241 -0.71 8.47 11.26
CA THR A 241 -0.29 7.68 12.43
C THR A 241 1.22 7.74 12.60
N SER A 242 2.02 7.50 11.55
CA SER A 242 3.49 7.54 11.65
C SER A 242 4.07 8.91 12.04
N TYR A 243 3.39 10.02 11.71
CA TYR A 243 3.83 11.37 12.07
C TYR A 243 3.45 11.78 13.49
N PHE A 244 2.34 11.26 13.99
CA PHE A 244 1.93 11.45 15.38
C PHE A 244 2.54 10.40 16.32
N SER A 245 3.24 9.40 15.77
CA SER A 245 4.05 8.45 16.52
C SER A 245 5.35 9.07 17.03
N ILE A 246 5.73 8.69 18.25
CA ILE A 246 7.04 8.99 18.84
C ILE A 246 7.90 7.74 18.69
N SER A 247 9.18 7.92 18.36
CA SER A 247 10.12 6.82 18.22
C SER A 247 11.49 7.14 18.82
N VAL A 248 12.04 6.17 19.53
CA VAL A 248 13.38 6.18 20.11
C VAL A 248 14.09 4.90 19.68
N ASN A 249 15.34 4.99 19.23
CA ASN A 249 16.03 3.83 18.67
C ASN A 249 17.49 3.70 19.14
N SER A 250 18.05 2.51 18.95
CA SER A 250 19.38 2.14 19.42
C SER A 250 20.53 2.94 18.79
N TYR A 251 20.31 3.58 17.64
CA TYR A 251 21.34 4.36 16.94
C TYR A 251 21.44 5.81 17.43
N GLN A 252 20.38 6.35 18.05
CA GLN A 252 20.33 7.75 18.48
C GLN A 252 21.44 8.13 19.45
N ALA A 253 21.83 7.24 20.38
CA ALA A 253 22.91 7.52 21.32
C ALA A 253 24.27 7.71 20.62
N GLU A 254 24.53 6.92 19.57
CA GLU A 254 25.73 7.07 18.75
C GLU A 254 25.66 8.35 17.90
N GLU A 255 24.52 8.62 17.26
CA GLU A 255 24.31 9.86 16.49
C GLU A 255 24.48 11.12 17.35
N ILE A 256 23.90 11.14 18.55
CA ILE A 256 24.07 12.22 19.53
C ILE A 256 25.55 12.38 19.88
N THR A 257 26.24 11.27 20.17
CA THR A 257 27.67 11.29 20.52
C THR A 257 28.51 11.89 19.39
N GLN A 258 28.33 11.41 18.16
CA GLN A 258 29.07 11.89 16.99
C GLN A 258 28.79 13.39 16.72
N ASN A 259 27.54 13.82 16.86
CA ASN A 259 27.15 15.22 16.66
C ASN A 259 27.73 16.14 17.74
N VAL A 260 27.64 15.76 19.03
CA VAL A 260 28.19 16.56 20.12
C VAL A 260 29.71 16.67 20.00
N VAL A 261 30.42 15.56 19.76
CA VAL A 261 31.89 15.57 19.61
C VAL A 261 32.32 16.47 18.44
N ARG A 262 31.62 16.37 17.31
CA ARG A 262 31.88 17.21 16.13
C ARG A 262 31.70 18.69 16.44
N GLU A 263 30.59 19.07 17.06
CA GLU A 263 30.31 20.48 17.35
C GLU A 263 31.20 21.05 18.46
N LEU A 264 31.57 20.25 19.47
CA LEU A 264 32.59 20.66 20.45
C LEU A 264 33.95 20.91 19.77
N ALA A 265 34.35 20.05 18.83
CA ALA A 265 35.58 20.24 18.07
C ALA A 265 35.53 21.50 17.18
N ASN A 266 34.41 21.74 16.49
CA ASN A 266 34.19 22.95 15.68
C ASN A 266 34.27 24.23 16.53
N ALA A 267 33.64 24.21 17.71
CA ALA A 267 33.66 25.31 18.67
C ALA A 267 35.01 25.42 19.43
N LYS A 268 35.94 24.49 19.21
CA LYS A 268 37.23 24.37 19.94
C LYS A 268 37.05 24.26 21.46
N ILE A 269 35.94 23.68 21.91
CA ILE A 269 35.61 23.46 23.32
C ILE A 269 36.12 22.08 23.72
N LYS A 270 36.97 22.03 24.76
CA LYS A 270 37.34 20.77 25.42
C LYS A 270 36.59 20.65 26.75
N ASN A 271 35.81 19.58 26.90
CA ASN A 271 35.05 19.33 28.12
C ASN A 271 35.01 17.81 28.41
N ASP A 272 35.92 17.35 29.28
CA ASP A 272 36.04 15.92 29.63
C ASP A 272 34.80 15.38 30.34
N THR A 273 34.06 16.24 31.05
CA THR A 273 32.82 15.85 31.71
C THR A 273 31.74 15.48 30.69
N ILE A 274 31.61 16.26 29.61
CA ILE A 274 30.68 15.93 28.51
C ILE A 274 31.13 14.63 27.83
N LEU A 275 32.43 14.46 27.54
CA LEU A 275 32.94 13.24 26.90
C LEU A 275 32.67 11.98 27.74
N LYS A 276 32.85 12.05 29.08
CA LYS A 276 32.49 10.95 30.00
C LYS A 276 30.98 10.68 30.00
N THR A 277 30.16 11.73 29.94
CA THR A 277 28.70 11.61 29.88
C THR A 277 28.25 10.91 28.60
N LEU A 278 28.87 11.23 27.46
CA LEU A 278 28.61 10.55 26.17
C LEU A 278 29.01 9.09 26.20
N GLN A 279 30.17 8.75 26.79
CA GLN A 279 30.58 7.34 26.97
C GLN A 279 29.58 6.58 27.84
N ASN A 280 29.11 7.19 28.93
CA ASN A 280 28.08 6.58 29.78
C ASN A 280 26.76 6.39 29.02
N LEU A 281 26.35 7.39 28.21
CA LEU A 281 25.14 7.32 27.40
C LEU A 281 25.19 6.14 26.42
N GLN A 282 26.32 5.93 25.75
CA GLN A 282 26.50 4.79 24.86
C GLN A 282 26.36 3.46 25.61
N GLN A 283 26.96 3.34 26.80
CA GLN A 283 26.90 2.13 27.61
C GLN A 283 25.49 1.84 28.15
N THR A 284 24.82 2.83 28.73
CA THR A 284 23.47 2.68 29.28
C THR A 284 22.45 2.42 28.18
N SER A 285 22.54 3.14 27.05
CA SER A 285 21.70 2.90 25.87
C SER A 285 21.87 1.48 25.34
N GLN A 286 23.11 0.99 25.16
CA GLN A 286 23.33 -0.39 24.71
C GLN A 286 22.74 -1.43 25.66
N LYS A 287 22.88 -1.25 26.97
CA LYS A 287 22.27 -2.14 27.97
C LYS A 287 20.74 -2.12 27.89
N LEU A 288 20.16 -0.93 27.73
CA LEU A 288 18.71 -0.76 27.63
C LEU A 288 18.15 -1.45 26.39
N PHE A 289 18.67 -1.16 25.19
CA PHE A 289 18.11 -1.71 23.95
C PHE A 289 18.27 -3.22 23.82
N ARG A 290 19.32 -3.82 24.40
CA ARG A 290 19.46 -5.29 24.50
C ARG A 290 18.31 -5.95 25.28
N CYS A 291 17.65 -5.22 26.17
CA CYS A 291 16.48 -5.76 26.88
C CYS A 291 15.31 -6.05 25.92
N PHE A 292 15.26 -5.42 24.77
CA PHE A 292 14.18 -5.54 23.78
C PHE A 292 14.55 -6.42 22.58
N GLU A 293 15.76 -6.96 22.54
CA GLU A 293 16.11 -7.96 21.53
C GLU A 293 15.32 -9.24 21.76
N THR A 294 14.56 -9.66 20.74
CA THR A 294 13.75 -10.88 20.69
C THR A 294 13.88 -11.53 19.30
N ALA A 295 13.35 -12.74 19.15
CA ALA A 295 13.28 -13.41 17.85
C ALA A 295 12.21 -12.80 16.92
N GLU A 296 11.23 -12.07 17.48
CA GLU A 296 10.15 -11.46 16.72
C GLU A 296 10.59 -10.10 16.17
N SER A 297 10.43 -9.90 14.86
CA SER A 297 10.81 -8.62 14.23
C SER A 297 9.98 -7.43 14.70
N ARG A 298 8.74 -7.65 15.14
CA ARG A 298 7.82 -6.61 15.63
C ARG A 298 6.88 -7.19 16.67
N TYR A 299 6.71 -6.52 17.79
CA TYR A 299 5.82 -6.95 18.86
C TYR A 299 5.32 -5.78 19.70
N ARG A 300 4.14 -5.94 20.32
CA ARG A 300 3.54 -4.93 21.18
C ARG A 300 4.19 -4.93 22.57
N LEU A 301 4.47 -3.75 23.09
CA LEU A 301 4.94 -3.55 24.45
C LEU A 301 3.75 -3.44 25.40
N ARG A 302 3.81 -4.21 26.48
CA ARG A 302 2.87 -4.22 27.61
C ARG A 302 3.67 -4.33 28.91
N GLU A 303 3.10 -3.88 30.03
CA GLU A 303 3.76 -3.96 31.35
C GLU A 303 4.33 -5.35 31.67
N HIS A 304 3.58 -6.42 31.39
CA HIS A 304 4.04 -7.79 31.67
C HIS A 304 5.08 -8.32 30.67
N THR A 305 5.24 -7.70 29.50
CA THR A 305 6.25 -8.09 28.50
C THR A 305 7.59 -7.40 28.73
N MET A 306 7.61 -6.36 29.56
CA MET A 306 8.81 -5.60 29.89
C MET A 306 9.73 -6.43 30.80
N LYS A 307 10.98 -6.64 30.36
CA LYS A 307 11.99 -7.31 31.20
C LYS A 307 12.28 -6.46 32.43
N ALA A 308 12.38 -7.06 33.61
CA ALA A 308 12.69 -6.36 34.86
C ALA A 308 13.99 -5.53 34.78
N GLU A 309 14.96 -5.97 33.96
CA GLU A 309 16.20 -5.24 33.70
C GLU A 309 15.98 -3.91 32.97
N ALA A 310 14.99 -3.84 32.06
CA ALA A 310 14.67 -2.60 31.35
C ALA A 310 14.24 -1.51 32.33
N TYR A 311 13.42 -1.85 33.33
CA TYR A 311 13.00 -0.90 34.38
C TYR A 311 14.15 -0.41 35.26
N LYS A 312 15.23 -1.18 35.40
CA LYS A 312 16.42 -0.78 36.17
C LYS A 312 17.32 0.16 35.37
N VAL A 313 17.54 -0.14 34.08
CA VAL A 313 18.50 0.59 33.22
C VAL A 313 17.88 1.84 32.59
N ALA A 314 16.56 1.87 32.42
CA ALA A 314 15.86 2.99 31.81
C ALA A 314 16.05 4.33 32.55
N PRO A 315 15.90 4.40 33.90
CA PRO A 315 16.18 5.64 34.64
C PRO A 315 17.61 6.12 34.45
N ASP A 316 18.60 5.22 34.44
CA ASP A 316 20.01 5.59 34.23
C ASP A 316 20.24 6.22 32.86
N THR A 317 19.59 5.68 31.82
CA THR A 317 19.67 6.22 30.45
C THR A 317 19.00 7.59 30.37
N ALA A 318 17.79 7.72 30.92
CA ALA A 318 17.05 8.99 30.95
C ALA A 318 17.78 10.07 31.76
N ASN A 319 18.35 9.74 32.91
CA ASN A 319 19.16 10.64 33.73
C ASN A 319 20.45 11.06 33.01
N THR A 320 21.08 10.15 32.26
CA THR A 320 22.26 10.49 31.47
C THR A 320 21.93 11.46 30.33
N LEU A 321 20.79 11.27 29.64
CA LEU A 321 20.29 12.21 28.64
C LEU A 321 20.00 13.59 29.26
N LEU A 322 19.31 13.63 30.40
CA LEU A 322 19.03 14.88 31.13
C LEU A 322 20.31 15.61 31.56
N MET A 323 21.29 14.87 32.06
CA MET A 323 22.58 15.42 32.45
C MET A 323 23.32 16.00 31.23
N LEU A 324 23.30 15.30 30.09
CA LEU A 324 23.89 15.78 28.85
C LEU A 324 23.19 17.06 28.35
N SER A 325 21.86 17.09 28.29
CA SER A 325 21.10 18.28 27.85
C SER A 325 21.41 19.49 28.73
N SER A 326 21.48 19.29 30.05
CA SER A 326 21.83 20.32 31.03
C SER A 326 23.27 20.83 30.84
N GLN A 327 24.23 19.94 30.65
CA GLN A 327 25.64 20.30 30.40
C GLN A 327 25.81 21.10 29.12
N LEU A 328 25.16 20.71 28.02
CA LEU A 328 25.22 21.40 26.73
C LEU A 328 24.61 22.81 26.80
N ARG A 329 23.51 22.97 27.53
CA ARG A 329 22.88 24.28 27.79
C ARG A 329 23.72 25.17 28.72
N GLY A 330 24.45 24.57 29.66
CA GLY A 330 25.31 25.25 30.62
C GLY A 330 26.68 25.71 30.11
N LEU A 331 27.03 25.42 28.85
CA LEU A 331 28.28 25.89 28.24
C LEU A 331 28.25 27.43 28.07
N LYS A 332 29.26 28.13 28.60
CA LYS A 332 29.37 29.60 28.52
C LYS A 332 29.39 30.11 27.07
N ASP A 333 30.05 29.36 26.17
CA ASP A 333 30.15 29.65 24.74
C ASP A 333 29.34 28.63 23.91
N SER A 334 28.12 28.29 24.36
CA SER A 334 27.25 27.33 23.65
C SER A 334 26.81 27.90 22.30
N THR A 335 27.15 27.21 21.21
CA THR A 335 26.69 27.55 19.85
C THR A 335 25.20 27.26 19.68
N GLU A 336 24.57 27.84 18.66
CA GLU A 336 23.16 27.56 18.35
C GLU A 336 22.94 26.07 18.03
N GLU A 337 23.92 25.46 17.37
CA GLU A 337 23.94 24.03 17.05
C GLU A 337 23.98 23.16 18.32
N LEU A 338 24.79 23.51 19.33
CA LEU A 338 24.84 22.79 20.60
C LEU A 338 23.53 22.91 21.39
N ARG A 339 22.85 24.06 21.33
CA ARG A 339 21.51 24.24 21.93
C ARG A 339 20.47 23.38 21.22
N PHE A 340 20.49 23.33 19.89
CA PHE A 340 19.61 22.46 19.11
C PHE A 340 19.84 20.97 19.43
N ILE A 341 21.10 20.55 19.59
CA ILE A 341 21.43 19.19 20.02
C ILE A 341 20.88 18.95 21.43
N ALA A 342 21.01 19.89 22.37
CA ALA A 342 20.47 19.76 23.72
C ALA A 342 18.94 19.57 23.72
N ASP A 343 18.21 20.31 22.88
CA ASP A 343 16.75 20.15 22.74
C ASP A 343 16.38 18.78 22.19
N ARG A 344 17.15 18.25 21.24
CA ARG A 344 16.95 16.89 20.72
C ARG A 344 17.23 15.82 21.77
N VAL A 345 18.28 15.99 22.57
CA VAL A 345 18.59 15.07 23.69
C VAL A 345 17.42 15.04 24.69
N GLU A 346 16.84 16.20 24.99
CA GLU A 346 15.65 16.29 25.85
C GLU A 346 14.42 15.62 25.22
N GLN A 347 14.19 15.80 23.92
CA GLN A 347 13.11 15.11 23.19
C GLN A 347 13.30 13.59 23.19
N THR A 348 14.52 13.10 23.00
CA THR A 348 14.84 11.67 23.08
C THR A 348 14.56 11.13 24.49
N LYS A 349 14.91 11.88 25.54
CA LYS A 349 14.59 11.52 26.93
C LYS A 349 13.08 11.43 27.15
N GLN A 350 12.33 12.46 26.77
CA GLN A 350 10.87 12.52 26.93
C GLN A 350 10.19 11.37 26.18
N GLY A 351 10.61 11.12 24.94
CA GLY A 351 10.09 10.00 24.15
C GLY A 351 10.40 8.65 24.79
N LEU A 352 11.60 8.49 25.38
CA LEU A 352 11.96 7.26 26.07
C LEU A 352 11.11 7.05 27.33
N GLU A 353 10.94 8.09 28.15
CA GLU A 353 10.10 8.03 29.35
C GLU A 353 8.65 7.72 29.00
N LEU A 354 8.09 8.38 27.98
CA LEU A 354 6.73 8.13 27.50
C LEU A 354 6.53 6.66 27.10
N ILE A 355 7.47 6.12 26.30
CA ILE A 355 7.39 4.76 25.78
C ILE A 355 7.51 3.73 26.91
N LEU A 356 8.48 3.92 27.81
CA LEU A 356 8.78 2.92 28.83
C LEU A 356 7.79 2.94 29.99
N ASN A 357 7.25 4.12 30.32
CA ASN A 357 6.20 4.26 31.32
C ASN A 357 4.81 3.96 30.75
N MET A 358 4.68 3.89 29.41
CA MET A 358 3.41 3.68 28.72
C MET A 358 2.30 4.63 29.18
N SER A 359 2.68 5.90 29.42
CA SER A 359 1.89 6.82 30.24
C SER A 359 0.77 7.56 29.51
N GLU A 360 0.75 7.53 28.18
CA GLU A 360 -0.27 8.21 27.36
C GLU A 360 -1.46 7.30 27.05
N PRO A 361 -2.68 7.65 27.48
CA PRO A 361 -3.90 6.95 27.10
C PRO A 361 -4.16 7.04 25.58
N GLY A 362 -4.76 5.99 25.00
CA GLY A 362 -5.07 5.99 23.56
C GLY A 362 -3.86 5.75 22.66
N TYR A 363 -2.67 5.49 23.23
CA TYR A 363 -1.47 5.10 22.50
C TYR A 363 -1.21 3.60 22.60
N VAL A 364 -0.63 3.04 21.54
CA VAL A 364 -0.04 1.72 21.50
C VAL A 364 1.48 1.83 21.51
N TYR A 365 2.11 1.06 22.39
CA TYR A 365 3.55 0.97 22.52
C TYR A 365 4.04 -0.31 21.87
N TRP A 366 5.13 -0.23 21.10
CA TRP A 366 5.62 -1.39 20.37
C TRP A 366 7.11 -1.29 20.08
N CYS A 367 7.69 -2.44 19.79
CA CYS A 367 9.10 -2.61 19.45
C CYS A 367 9.21 -3.18 18.03
N GLU A 368 10.21 -2.70 17.30
CA GLU A 368 10.62 -3.19 16.00
C GLU A 368 12.13 -3.45 15.97
N ILE A 369 12.51 -4.60 15.43
CA ILE A 369 13.89 -5.01 15.23
C ILE A 369 14.17 -5.05 13.73
N GLN A 370 15.06 -4.16 13.27
CA GLN A 370 15.54 -4.12 11.88
C GLN A 370 17.04 -4.37 11.83
N GLY A 371 17.43 -5.57 11.40
CA GLY A 371 18.84 -5.98 11.39
C GLY A 371 19.40 -6.03 12.81
N ARG A 372 20.31 -5.09 13.15
CA ARG A 372 20.86 -4.93 14.51
C ARG A 372 20.22 -3.76 15.28
N GLY A 373 19.31 -3.03 14.64
CA GLY A 373 18.68 -1.86 15.21
C GLY A 373 17.42 -2.24 15.97
N VAL A 374 17.24 -1.65 17.15
CA VAL A 374 16.02 -1.75 17.94
C VAL A 374 15.34 -0.39 17.96
N PHE A 375 14.05 -0.37 17.63
CA PHE A 375 13.23 0.82 17.52
C PHE A 375 12.03 0.64 18.46
N LEU A 376 11.89 1.55 19.41
CA LEU A 376 10.74 1.62 20.29
C LEU A 376 9.82 2.73 19.81
N HIS A 377 8.52 2.48 19.88
CA HIS A 377 7.51 3.35 19.32
C HIS A 377 6.35 3.54 20.30
N ALA A 378 5.79 4.73 20.31
CA ALA A 378 4.47 5.04 20.86
C ALA A 378 3.64 5.64 19.72
N SER A 379 2.49 5.05 19.39
CA SER A 379 1.65 5.48 18.26
C SER A 379 0.20 5.67 18.71
N PRO A 380 -0.50 6.72 18.28
CA PRO A 380 -1.93 6.87 18.60
C PRO A 380 -2.75 5.76 17.92
N ILE A 381 -3.70 5.19 18.66
CA ILE A 381 -4.62 4.14 18.16
C ILE A 381 -5.66 4.76 17.20
N ASP A 382 -6.10 5.96 17.54
CA ASP A 382 -7.03 6.80 16.79
C ASP A 382 -6.37 8.16 16.53
N ILE A 383 -6.41 8.61 15.27
CA ILE A 383 -5.86 9.90 14.82
C ILE A 383 -6.96 10.89 14.42
N SER A 384 -8.23 10.50 14.55
CA SER A 384 -9.37 11.23 14.02
C SER A 384 -9.48 12.63 14.62
N GLN A 385 -9.12 12.78 15.90
CA GLN A 385 -9.16 14.07 16.59
C GLN A 385 -8.03 14.99 16.15
N GLU A 386 -6.82 14.46 16.00
CA GLU A 386 -5.63 15.17 15.53
C GLU A 386 -5.85 15.64 14.09
N MET A 387 -6.36 14.77 13.23
CA MET A 387 -6.71 15.09 11.84
C MET A 387 -7.79 16.18 11.78
N ARG A 388 -8.86 16.05 12.58
CA ARG A 388 -9.92 17.06 12.68
C ARG A 388 -9.37 18.42 13.08
N ARG A 389 -8.60 18.47 14.18
CA ARG A 389 -8.08 19.72 14.74
C ARG A 389 -7.02 20.38 13.87
N ASN A 390 -6.08 19.60 13.34
CA ASN A 390 -4.90 20.12 12.65
C ASN A 390 -5.09 20.27 11.13
N ILE A 391 -6.12 19.66 10.55
CA ILE A 391 -6.36 19.68 9.10
C ILE A 391 -7.78 20.13 8.77
N PHE A 392 -8.80 19.34 9.11
CA PHE A 392 -10.17 19.58 8.64
C PHE A 392 -10.76 20.90 9.16
N GLN A 393 -10.43 21.30 10.40
CA GLN A 393 -10.84 22.59 10.96
C GLN A 393 -9.98 23.78 10.49
N GLN A 394 -8.76 23.53 10.02
CA GLN A 394 -7.83 24.59 9.62
C GLN A 394 -8.04 25.05 8.18
N PHE A 395 -8.45 24.14 7.29
CA PHE A 395 -8.63 24.45 5.87
C PHE A 395 -10.09 24.30 5.46
N PRO A 396 -10.74 25.35 4.92
CA PRO A 396 -12.14 25.29 4.54
C PRO A 396 -12.40 24.42 3.31
N ARG A 397 -11.39 24.25 2.44
CA ARG A 397 -11.51 23.59 1.13
C ARG A 397 -10.59 22.38 1.07
N ILE A 398 -11.13 21.18 1.25
CA ILE A 398 -10.33 19.93 1.20
C ILE A 398 -10.98 18.94 0.25
N VAL A 399 -10.21 18.40 -0.68
CA VAL A 399 -10.63 17.31 -1.56
C VAL A 399 -9.81 16.07 -1.22
N LEU A 400 -10.49 14.98 -0.87
CA LEU A 400 -9.90 13.66 -0.69
C LEU A 400 -10.30 12.80 -1.88
N THR A 401 -9.33 12.30 -2.64
CA THR A 401 -9.59 11.41 -3.77
C THR A 401 -8.67 10.20 -3.78
N SER A 402 -9.22 9.06 -4.21
CA SER A 402 -8.49 7.82 -4.43
C SER A 402 -9.33 6.90 -5.32
N ALA A 403 -8.68 5.90 -5.94
CA ALA A 403 -9.40 4.85 -6.66
C ALA A 403 -10.28 3.99 -5.75
N THR A 404 -9.93 3.92 -4.46
CA THR A 404 -10.61 3.07 -3.49
C THR A 404 -10.64 3.79 -2.14
N LEU A 405 -11.84 4.06 -1.62
CA LEU A 405 -12.10 4.74 -0.33
C LEU A 405 -13.37 4.21 0.34
N SER A 406 -14.31 3.72 -0.46
CA SER A 406 -15.61 3.24 -0.05
C SER A 406 -15.66 1.73 0.06
N THR A 407 -16.53 1.26 0.93
CA THR A 407 -16.88 -0.15 1.15
C THR A 407 -18.38 -0.27 1.12
N GLY A 408 -18.93 -1.15 0.27
CA GLY A 408 -20.38 -1.21 0.04
C GLY A 408 -20.99 0.14 -0.35
N ASN A 409 -20.31 0.91 -1.21
CA ASN A 409 -20.74 2.25 -1.66
C ASN A 409 -20.92 3.30 -0.56
N ASN A 410 -20.23 3.16 0.59
CA ASN A 410 -20.25 4.11 1.69
C ASN A 410 -18.81 4.50 2.12
N PHE A 411 -18.61 5.77 2.47
CA PHE A 411 -17.35 6.31 3.00
C PHE A 411 -17.22 6.25 4.52
N GLN A 412 -18.19 5.66 5.24
CA GLN A 412 -18.26 5.69 6.71
C GLN A 412 -16.95 5.28 7.38
N PHE A 413 -16.36 4.16 6.93
CA PHE A 413 -15.08 3.68 7.45
C PHE A 413 -13.98 4.75 7.37
N VAL A 414 -13.71 5.32 6.18
CA VAL A 414 -12.67 6.34 6.02
C VAL A 414 -13.02 7.64 6.77
N LYS A 415 -14.29 8.04 6.81
CA LYS A 415 -14.72 9.24 7.54
C LYS A 415 -14.46 9.11 9.04
N GLU A 416 -14.79 7.97 9.64
CA GLU A 416 -14.55 7.71 11.06
C GLU A 416 -13.05 7.65 11.37
N ARG A 417 -12.27 6.89 10.57
CA ARG A 417 -10.82 6.74 10.79
C ARG A 417 -10.05 8.05 10.66
N LEU A 418 -10.48 8.94 9.75
CA LEU A 418 -9.84 10.25 9.58
C LEU A 418 -10.47 11.35 10.44
N GLY A 419 -11.68 11.18 10.98
CA GLY A 419 -12.41 12.26 11.67
C GLY A 419 -12.97 13.32 10.72
N LEU A 420 -13.37 12.92 9.51
CA LEU A 420 -13.93 13.81 8.49
C LEU A 420 -15.44 13.99 8.71
N ASP A 421 -15.84 15.18 9.16
CA ASP A 421 -17.23 15.48 9.51
C ASP A 421 -18.03 16.01 8.31
N ARG A 422 -19.09 15.30 7.94
CA ARG A 422 -20.11 15.73 6.93
C ARG A 422 -19.52 16.30 5.62
N PRO A 423 -18.59 15.60 4.94
CA PRO A 423 -18.12 16.05 3.64
C PRO A 423 -19.23 15.90 2.58
N VAL A 424 -19.07 16.58 1.45
CA VAL A 424 -19.78 16.18 0.22
C VAL A 424 -19.18 14.85 -0.23
N GLU A 425 -20.04 13.89 -0.58
CA GLU A 425 -19.63 12.52 -0.95
C GLU A 425 -19.96 12.28 -2.42
N LEU A 426 -19.02 11.69 -3.17
CA LEU A 426 -19.23 11.31 -4.56
C LEU A 426 -18.52 9.98 -4.85
N ILE A 427 -19.23 9.02 -5.43
CA ILE A 427 -18.64 7.79 -5.98
C ILE A 427 -18.79 7.87 -7.49
N VAL A 428 -17.67 7.81 -8.19
CA VAL A 428 -17.58 7.77 -9.64
C VAL A 428 -17.05 6.42 -10.06
N GLU A 429 -17.92 5.65 -10.72
CA GLU A 429 -17.56 4.33 -11.23
C GLU A 429 -16.45 4.40 -12.29
N SER A 430 -15.71 3.30 -12.41
CA SER A 430 -14.72 3.13 -13.46
C SER A 430 -15.40 3.17 -14.85
N PRO A 431 -14.78 3.80 -15.86
CA PRO A 431 -15.30 3.78 -17.22
C PRO A 431 -15.09 2.44 -17.95
N PHE A 432 -14.45 1.46 -17.31
CA PHE A 432 -14.13 0.16 -17.90
C PHE A 432 -15.26 -0.85 -17.73
N ASP A 433 -15.44 -1.69 -18.74
CA ASP A 433 -16.46 -2.73 -18.77
C ASP A 433 -15.88 -4.04 -18.23
N TYR A 434 -15.82 -4.16 -16.90
CA TYR A 434 -15.27 -5.34 -16.25
C TYR A 434 -16.03 -6.63 -16.59
N GLU A 435 -17.33 -6.55 -16.93
CA GLU A 435 -18.12 -7.72 -17.32
C GLU A 435 -17.63 -8.34 -18.63
N ARG A 436 -17.09 -7.52 -19.54
CA ARG A 436 -16.54 -7.97 -20.83
C ARG A 436 -15.02 -8.09 -20.86
N GLN A 437 -14.33 -7.29 -20.06
CA GLN A 437 -12.87 -7.20 -20.10
C GLN A 437 -12.19 -8.20 -19.17
N ALA A 438 -12.85 -8.64 -18.10
CA ALA A 438 -12.21 -9.50 -17.12
C ALA A 438 -13.12 -10.59 -16.59
N VAL A 439 -12.51 -11.69 -16.17
CA VAL A 439 -13.20 -12.79 -15.48
C VAL A 439 -12.63 -12.94 -14.07
N LEU A 440 -13.52 -13.17 -13.10
CA LEU A 440 -13.16 -13.48 -11.73
C LEU A 440 -13.19 -15.00 -11.53
N TYR A 441 -12.01 -15.61 -11.45
CA TYR A 441 -11.86 -17.03 -11.13
C TYR A 441 -11.83 -17.26 -9.61
N LEU A 442 -12.79 -18.05 -9.13
CA LEU A 442 -12.96 -18.43 -7.72
C LEU A 442 -13.09 -19.97 -7.59
N PRO A 443 -11.98 -20.69 -7.36
CA PRO A 443 -12.03 -22.14 -7.18
C PRO A 443 -12.79 -22.51 -5.90
N GLN A 444 -13.78 -23.39 -6.01
CA GLN A 444 -14.59 -23.83 -4.86
C GLN A 444 -13.91 -24.87 -3.97
N TRP A 445 -12.99 -25.64 -4.55
CA TRP A 445 -12.33 -26.77 -3.93
C TRP A 445 -11.05 -26.39 -3.16
N MET A 446 -10.65 -25.11 -3.20
CA MET A 446 -9.46 -24.65 -2.48
C MET A 446 -9.65 -24.85 -0.97
N PRO A 447 -8.68 -25.47 -0.26
CA PRO A 447 -8.73 -25.56 1.18
C PRO A 447 -8.77 -24.16 1.82
N GLU A 448 -9.30 -24.03 3.03
CA GLU A 448 -9.27 -22.73 3.72
C GLU A 448 -7.80 -22.27 3.94
N PRO A 449 -7.52 -20.95 3.91
CA PRO A 449 -6.16 -20.42 4.04
C PRO A 449 -5.37 -20.80 5.30
N ASN A 450 -6.04 -21.29 6.34
CA ASN A 450 -5.43 -21.78 7.58
C ASN A 450 -5.09 -23.28 7.54
N SER A 451 -5.52 -24.01 6.50
CA SER A 451 -5.16 -25.41 6.29
C SER A 451 -3.66 -25.56 6.01
N ARG A 452 -3.08 -26.68 6.47
CA ARG A 452 -1.67 -27.02 6.22
C ARG A 452 -1.41 -27.27 4.74
N ASP A 453 -2.40 -27.81 4.03
CA ASP A 453 -2.27 -28.18 2.63
C ASP A 453 -2.45 -26.97 1.69
N PHE A 454 -2.89 -25.81 2.22
CA PHE A 454 -3.23 -24.64 1.39
C PHE A 454 -2.12 -24.23 0.43
N VAL A 455 -0.88 -24.16 0.90
CA VAL A 455 0.25 -23.69 0.08
C VAL A 455 0.56 -24.65 -1.08
N GLU A 456 0.42 -25.95 -0.84
CA GLU A 456 0.64 -26.98 -1.87
C GLU A 456 -0.43 -26.91 -2.96
N PHE A 457 -1.71 -26.86 -2.57
CA PHE A 457 -2.81 -26.71 -3.50
C PHE A 457 -2.75 -25.36 -4.24
N ALA A 458 -2.40 -24.28 -3.55
CA ALA A 458 -2.23 -22.96 -4.17
C ALA A 458 -1.09 -22.97 -5.19
N ALA A 459 0.06 -23.60 -4.90
CA ALA A 459 1.16 -23.71 -5.86
C ALA A 459 0.75 -24.49 -7.12
N SER A 460 0.06 -25.62 -6.94
CA SER A 460 -0.47 -26.42 -8.05
C SER A 460 -1.43 -25.62 -8.92
N GLU A 461 -2.34 -24.87 -8.30
CA GLU A 461 -3.33 -24.09 -9.03
C GLU A 461 -2.74 -22.85 -9.70
N ILE A 462 -1.83 -22.14 -9.01
CA ILE A 462 -1.06 -21.03 -9.59
C ILE A 462 -0.32 -21.51 -10.83
N LYS A 463 0.30 -22.70 -10.81
CA LYS A 463 0.98 -23.26 -11.98
C LYS A 463 0.04 -23.32 -13.20
N LYS A 464 -1.15 -23.93 -13.03
CA LYS A 464 -2.13 -24.06 -14.13
C LYS A 464 -2.61 -22.71 -14.63
N ILE A 465 -2.88 -21.77 -13.72
CA ILE A 465 -3.30 -20.40 -14.09
C ILE A 465 -2.20 -19.73 -14.91
N LEU A 466 -0.92 -19.84 -14.49
CA LEU A 466 0.22 -19.24 -15.17
C LEU A 466 0.49 -19.87 -16.54
N GLU A 467 0.26 -21.18 -16.69
CA GLU A 467 0.31 -21.84 -17.99
C GLU A 467 -0.78 -21.30 -18.92
N LYS A 468 -2.01 -21.13 -18.42
CA LYS A 468 -3.12 -20.59 -19.18
C LYS A 468 -2.91 -19.12 -19.57
N SER A 469 -2.39 -18.30 -18.66
CA SER A 469 -2.08 -16.89 -18.90
C SER A 469 -0.77 -16.68 -19.66
N GLN A 470 -0.01 -17.74 -19.95
CA GLN A 470 1.33 -17.70 -20.55
C GLN A 470 2.30 -16.76 -19.81
N GLY A 471 2.33 -16.87 -18.49
CA GLY A 471 2.97 -15.87 -17.64
C GLY A 471 2.12 -14.60 -17.56
N ARG A 472 2.70 -13.42 -17.82
CA ARG A 472 2.00 -12.12 -17.83
C ARG A 472 1.23 -11.85 -16.55
N ALA A 473 1.80 -12.25 -15.42
CA ALA A 473 1.04 -12.38 -14.19
C ALA A 473 1.71 -11.69 -12.99
N PHE A 474 0.85 -11.10 -12.16
CA PHE A 474 1.20 -10.73 -10.78
C PHE A 474 0.62 -11.74 -9.83
N VAL A 475 1.49 -12.36 -9.02
CA VAL A 475 1.09 -13.27 -7.94
C VAL A 475 1.31 -12.52 -6.63
N LEU A 476 0.20 -12.11 -6.04
CA LEU A 476 0.13 -11.26 -4.85
C LEU A 476 -0.14 -12.11 -3.62
N PHE A 477 0.81 -12.09 -2.70
CA PHE A 477 0.76 -12.85 -1.46
C PHE A 477 0.49 -11.96 -0.26
N THR A 478 -0.22 -12.50 0.72
CA THR A 478 -0.37 -11.87 2.05
C THR A 478 0.80 -12.16 3.00
N SER A 479 1.64 -13.15 2.67
CA SER A 479 2.75 -13.62 3.51
C SER A 479 4.01 -13.92 2.69
N TYR A 480 5.17 -13.44 3.17
CA TYR A 480 6.48 -13.78 2.60
C TYR A 480 6.73 -15.30 2.62
N LYS A 481 6.32 -15.99 3.70
CA LYS A 481 6.48 -17.44 3.82
C LYS A 481 5.79 -18.19 2.68
N ASN A 482 4.54 -17.84 2.36
CA ASN A 482 3.81 -18.47 1.25
C ASN A 482 4.44 -18.11 -0.09
N MET A 483 4.80 -16.83 -0.27
CA MET A 483 5.45 -16.36 -1.50
C MET A 483 6.73 -17.14 -1.79
N ASP A 484 7.59 -17.30 -0.78
CA ASP A 484 8.85 -18.03 -0.90
C ASP A 484 8.60 -19.52 -1.19
N ASP A 485 7.71 -20.18 -0.45
CA ASP A 485 7.41 -21.61 -0.66
C ASP A 485 6.84 -21.87 -2.07
N VAL A 486 5.85 -21.09 -2.51
CA VAL A 486 5.28 -21.23 -3.86
C VAL A 486 6.32 -20.89 -4.93
N TYR A 487 7.12 -19.84 -4.75
CA TYR A 487 8.18 -19.48 -5.71
C TYR A 487 9.20 -20.62 -5.86
N GLU A 488 9.68 -21.20 -4.76
CA GLU A 488 10.66 -22.29 -4.78
C GLU A 488 10.12 -23.54 -5.46
N ARG A 489 8.81 -23.82 -5.33
CA ARG A 489 8.14 -24.92 -6.05
C ARG A 489 8.01 -24.66 -7.56
N LEU A 490 7.83 -23.40 -7.97
CA LEU A 490 7.49 -23.05 -9.36
C LEU A 490 8.69 -22.60 -10.20
N LYS A 491 9.79 -22.14 -9.60
CA LYS A 491 10.97 -21.56 -10.32
C LYS A 491 11.61 -22.46 -11.39
N HIS A 492 11.39 -23.77 -11.32
CA HIS A 492 11.89 -24.75 -12.30
C HIS A 492 10.76 -25.52 -13.00
N ALA A 493 9.51 -25.26 -12.63
CA ALA A 493 8.34 -25.96 -13.15
C ALA A 493 7.64 -25.21 -14.30
N LEU A 494 8.01 -23.94 -14.51
CA LEU A 494 7.41 -23.05 -15.52
C LEU A 494 8.48 -22.57 -16.50
N PRO A 495 8.12 -22.37 -17.79
CA PRO A 495 9.05 -21.85 -18.81
C PRO A 495 9.23 -20.32 -18.73
N TYR A 496 8.56 -19.67 -17.77
CA TYR A 496 8.53 -18.22 -17.63
C TYR A 496 9.57 -17.72 -16.63
N LYS A 497 10.06 -16.51 -16.86
CA LYS A 497 10.95 -15.83 -15.92
C LYS A 497 10.18 -15.42 -14.67
N LEU A 498 10.53 -16.01 -13.53
CA LEU A 498 9.95 -15.63 -12.24
C LEU A 498 10.79 -14.56 -11.57
N LEU A 499 10.16 -13.43 -11.27
CA LEU A 499 10.73 -12.29 -10.55
C LEU A 499 10.19 -12.32 -9.12
N LYS A 500 11.05 -12.30 -8.10
CA LYS A 500 10.62 -12.31 -6.70
C LYS A 500 11.01 -11.04 -5.97
N GLN A 501 10.05 -10.46 -5.25
CA GLN A 501 10.33 -9.40 -4.28
C GLN A 501 11.41 -9.84 -3.28
N GLY A 502 12.38 -8.97 -3.03
CA GLY A 502 13.52 -9.24 -2.15
C GLY A 502 14.80 -9.65 -2.89
N GLN A 503 14.73 -10.07 -4.15
CA GLN A 503 15.92 -10.36 -4.96
C GLN A 503 16.58 -9.10 -5.54
N LYS A 504 15.77 -8.10 -5.90
CA LYS A 504 16.20 -6.80 -6.42
C LYS A 504 15.33 -5.71 -5.81
N ASN A 505 15.76 -4.45 -5.96
CA ASN A 505 14.91 -3.33 -5.58
C ASN A 505 13.61 -3.29 -6.41
N ARG A 506 12.56 -2.69 -5.85
CA ARG A 506 11.21 -2.67 -6.43
C ARG A 506 11.19 -2.10 -7.85
N SER A 507 11.88 -0.99 -8.08
CA SER A 507 11.92 -0.32 -9.39
C SER A 507 12.57 -1.19 -10.46
N ALA A 508 13.68 -1.87 -10.15
CA ALA A 508 14.35 -2.78 -11.07
C ALA A 508 13.49 -4.00 -11.43
N LEU A 509 12.77 -4.58 -10.45
CA LEU A 509 11.84 -5.68 -10.70
C LEU A 509 10.72 -5.27 -11.65
N LEU A 510 10.16 -4.07 -11.47
CA LEU A 510 9.10 -3.56 -12.34
C LEU A 510 9.59 -3.26 -13.75
N GLU A 511 10.78 -2.68 -13.90
CA GLU A 511 11.36 -2.43 -15.22
C GLU A 511 11.70 -3.73 -15.95
N GLU A 512 12.16 -4.75 -15.24
CA GLU A 512 12.38 -6.08 -15.79
C GLU A 512 11.07 -6.75 -16.21
N PHE A 513 10.03 -6.64 -15.38
CA PHE A 513 8.69 -7.15 -15.69
C PHE A 513 8.08 -6.47 -16.92
N LYS A 514 8.23 -5.15 -17.05
CA LYS A 514 7.74 -4.40 -18.24
C LYS A 514 8.47 -4.79 -19.53
N ARG A 515 9.74 -5.19 -19.43
CA ARG A 515 10.56 -5.56 -20.59
C ARG A 515 10.27 -6.97 -21.08
N ASP A 516 9.96 -7.89 -20.16
CA ASP A 516 9.69 -9.30 -20.46
C ASP A 516 8.20 -9.60 -20.27
N VAL A 517 7.44 -9.56 -21.38
CA VAL A 517 5.99 -9.72 -21.39
C VAL A 517 5.56 -11.02 -20.69
N HIS A 518 6.27 -12.13 -20.90
CA HIS A 518 5.88 -13.42 -20.34
C HIS A 518 6.36 -13.63 -18.89
N SER A 519 7.04 -12.66 -18.28
CA SER A 519 7.50 -12.80 -16.91
C SER A 519 6.35 -12.85 -15.90
N VAL A 520 6.66 -13.35 -14.70
CA VAL A 520 5.73 -13.45 -13.57
C VAL A 520 6.37 -12.80 -12.37
N LEU A 521 5.67 -11.88 -11.72
CA LEU A 521 6.16 -11.17 -10.55
C LEU A 521 5.44 -11.65 -9.29
N PHE A 522 6.24 -12.17 -8.36
CA PHE A 522 5.84 -12.59 -7.03
C PHE A 522 6.10 -11.44 -6.06
N GLY A 523 5.04 -10.96 -5.38
CA GLY A 523 5.15 -9.84 -4.46
C GLY A 523 4.14 -9.90 -3.31
N THR A 524 4.48 -9.24 -2.21
CA THR A 524 3.60 -9.01 -1.06
C THR A 524 2.97 -7.61 -1.13
N SER A 525 2.39 -7.11 -0.04
CA SER A 525 1.69 -5.82 0.08
C SER A 525 2.39 -4.62 -0.59
N SER A 526 3.72 -4.59 -0.66
CA SER A 526 4.47 -3.51 -1.33
C SER A 526 4.24 -3.43 -2.85
N PHE A 527 3.84 -4.55 -3.45
CA PHE A 527 3.38 -4.67 -4.83
C PHE A 527 1.86 -4.72 -4.90
N TRP A 528 1.11 -4.23 -3.92
CA TRP A 528 -0.35 -4.03 -4.06
C TRP A 528 -0.70 -2.62 -4.51
N GLN A 529 0.15 -1.63 -4.24
CA GLN A 529 -0.02 -0.23 -4.63
C GLN A 529 1.08 0.30 -5.57
N GLY A 530 0.78 1.35 -6.33
CA GLY A 530 1.77 2.20 -7.02
C GLY A 530 2.65 1.52 -8.08
N VAL A 531 2.13 0.53 -8.80
CA VAL A 531 2.81 -0.13 -9.93
C VAL A 531 2.04 0.23 -11.18
N ASP A 532 2.69 0.78 -12.21
CA ASP A 532 2.05 1.03 -13.51
C ASP A 532 2.68 0.18 -14.64
N VAL A 533 2.04 -0.95 -14.96
CA VAL A 533 2.26 -1.78 -16.15
C VAL A 533 1.01 -1.73 -17.02
N GLN A 534 1.13 -1.23 -18.25
CA GLN A 534 0.04 -1.16 -19.23
C GLN A 534 0.25 -2.20 -20.32
N GLY A 535 -0.85 -2.70 -20.90
CA GLY A 535 -0.83 -3.60 -22.04
C GLY A 535 -0.54 -5.05 -21.69
N GLU A 536 -0.02 -5.80 -22.67
CA GLU A 536 0.05 -7.27 -22.64
C GLU A 536 0.93 -7.85 -21.53
N ALA A 537 1.83 -7.07 -20.95
CA ALA A 537 2.71 -7.55 -19.88
C ALA A 537 1.96 -7.94 -18.59
N LEU A 538 0.72 -7.47 -18.39
CA LEU A 538 -0.09 -7.87 -17.23
C LEU A 538 -1.51 -8.22 -17.66
N SER A 539 -1.79 -9.51 -17.85
CA SER A 539 -3.12 -10.04 -18.18
C SER A 539 -3.69 -10.94 -17.09
N CYS A 540 -2.94 -11.22 -16.01
CA CYS A 540 -3.40 -12.03 -14.91
C CYS A 540 -2.98 -11.46 -13.56
N VAL A 541 -3.90 -11.38 -12.62
CA VAL A 541 -3.62 -11.06 -11.22
C VAL A 541 -4.14 -12.20 -10.36
N ILE A 542 -3.24 -12.83 -9.61
CA ILE A 542 -3.54 -13.93 -8.71
C ILE A 542 -3.33 -13.44 -7.27
N ILE A 543 -4.33 -13.64 -6.42
CA ILE A 543 -4.29 -13.30 -5.00
C ILE A 543 -4.43 -14.60 -4.22
N ASP A 544 -3.42 -14.93 -3.41
CA ASP A 544 -3.42 -16.17 -2.63
C ASP A 544 -4.52 -16.16 -1.56
N LYS A 545 -4.60 -15.09 -0.78
CA LYS A 545 -5.50 -14.94 0.37
C LYS A 545 -6.07 -13.53 0.43
N LEU A 546 -7.26 -13.39 1.02
CA LEU A 546 -7.84 -12.09 1.33
C LEU A 546 -6.88 -11.28 2.22
N PRO A 547 -6.64 -9.99 1.90
CA PRO A 547 -5.59 -9.16 2.52
C PRO A 547 -6.00 -8.60 3.89
N PHE A 548 -6.35 -9.48 4.82
CA PHE A 548 -6.54 -9.08 6.20
C PHE A 548 -5.19 -8.68 6.80
N ALA A 549 -5.15 -7.51 7.44
CA ALA A 549 -3.99 -7.12 8.23
C ALA A 549 -3.74 -8.15 9.35
N SER A 550 -2.47 -8.45 9.63
CA SER A 550 -2.15 -9.44 10.67
C SER A 550 -2.61 -8.94 12.04
N PRO A 551 -3.40 -9.72 12.80
CA PRO A 551 -3.78 -9.34 14.17
C PRO A 551 -2.60 -9.22 15.12
N SER A 552 -1.43 -9.76 14.75
CA SER A 552 -0.18 -9.62 15.51
C SER A 552 0.54 -8.29 15.27
N GLU A 553 0.14 -7.50 14.26
CA GLU A 553 0.71 -6.16 14.07
C GLU A 553 0.24 -5.26 15.22
N PRO A 554 1.15 -4.61 15.97
CA PRO A 554 0.80 -3.95 17.24
C PRO A 554 -0.32 -2.90 17.12
N ILE A 555 -0.30 -2.10 16.05
CA ILE A 555 -1.33 -1.08 15.80
C ILE A 555 -2.68 -1.71 15.46
N VAL A 556 -2.68 -2.80 14.69
CA VAL A 556 -3.90 -3.55 14.34
C VAL A 556 -4.49 -4.19 15.59
N GLU A 557 -3.65 -4.85 16.38
CA GLU A 557 -4.01 -5.46 17.66
C GLU A 557 -4.65 -4.43 18.60
N ALA A 558 -4.02 -3.27 18.77
CA ALA A 558 -4.52 -2.22 19.67
C ALA A 558 -5.84 -1.61 19.20
N ARG A 559 -6.03 -1.46 17.88
CA ARG A 559 -7.32 -1.01 17.30
C ARG A 559 -8.42 -2.05 17.52
N ILE A 560 -8.11 -3.34 17.37
CA ILE A 560 -9.06 -4.43 17.65
C ILE A 560 -9.46 -4.41 19.12
N GLU A 561 -8.50 -4.25 20.03
CA GLU A 561 -8.74 -4.15 21.47
C GLU A 561 -9.60 -2.93 21.85
N ASP A 562 -9.28 -1.75 21.32
CA ASP A 562 -10.06 -0.52 21.55
C ASP A 562 -11.52 -0.66 21.07
N LEU A 563 -11.75 -1.23 19.88
CA LEU A 563 -13.10 -1.50 19.38
C LEU A 563 -13.85 -2.53 20.23
N ASN A 564 -13.18 -3.59 20.69
CA ASN A 564 -13.78 -4.54 21.62
C ASN A 564 -14.17 -3.87 22.95
N ASN A 565 -13.34 -2.96 23.47
CA ASN A 565 -13.62 -2.20 24.70
C ASN A 565 -14.85 -1.29 24.54
N ARG A 566 -15.10 -0.79 23.32
CA ARG A 566 -16.31 -0.04 22.95
C ARG A 566 -17.53 -0.93 22.66
N ARG A 567 -17.39 -2.26 22.82
CA ARG A 567 -18.42 -3.29 22.50
C ARG A 567 -18.83 -3.30 21.03
N GLU A 568 -17.93 -2.89 20.14
CA GLU A 568 -18.11 -2.96 18.70
C GLU A 568 -17.54 -4.29 18.16
N ASN A 569 -17.90 -4.67 16.94
CA ASN A 569 -17.32 -5.85 16.28
C ASN A 569 -16.12 -5.41 15.41
N PRO A 570 -14.86 -5.63 15.84
CA PRO A 570 -13.69 -5.12 15.10
C PRO A 570 -13.51 -5.80 13.75
N PHE A 571 -13.96 -7.05 13.64
CA PHE A 571 -13.85 -7.80 12.40
C PHE A 571 -14.70 -7.14 11.29
N MET A 572 -15.95 -6.79 11.59
CA MET A 572 -16.87 -6.17 10.63
C MET A 572 -16.68 -4.66 10.45
N SER A 573 -16.32 -3.94 11.51
CA SER A 573 -16.15 -2.46 11.47
C SER A 573 -14.78 -2.00 10.98
N TYR A 574 -13.74 -2.83 11.14
CA TYR A 574 -12.37 -2.44 10.81
C TYR A 574 -11.67 -3.41 9.85
N GLN A 575 -11.59 -4.70 10.19
CA GLN A 575 -10.77 -5.64 9.41
C GLN A 575 -11.34 -5.90 8.00
N VAL A 576 -12.66 -6.12 7.87
CA VAL A 576 -13.32 -6.33 6.58
C VAL A 576 -13.23 -5.09 5.68
N PRO A 577 -13.60 -3.87 6.13
CA PRO A 577 -13.45 -2.66 5.32
C PRO A 577 -12.01 -2.39 4.85
N ALA A 578 -11.03 -2.50 5.76
CA ALA A 578 -9.62 -2.30 5.42
C ALA A 578 -9.12 -3.31 4.38
N ALA A 579 -9.51 -4.58 4.50
CA ALA A 579 -9.18 -5.64 3.55
C ALA A 579 -9.84 -5.41 2.18
N ILE A 580 -11.09 -4.92 2.14
CA ILE A 580 -11.78 -4.57 0.87
C ILE A 580 -11.06 -3.43 0.14
N ILE A 581 -10.70 -2.36 0.85
CA ILE A 581 -9.95 -1.23 0.27
C ILE A 581 -8.62 -1.71 -0.32
N THR A 582 -7.90 -2.56 0.43
CA THR A 582 -6.63 -3.15 -0.01
C THR A 582 -6.83 -4.07 -1.23
N LEU A 583 -7.88 -4.89 -1.23
CA LEU A 583 -8.24 -5.76 -2.35
C LEU A 583 -8.49 -4.95 -3.62
N LYS A 584 -9.36 -3.94 -3.56
CA LYS A 584 -9.66 -3.07 -4.70
C LYS A 584 -8.38 -2.42 -5.28
N GLN A 585 -7.40 -2.06 -4.44
CA GLN A 585 -6.11 -1.52 -4.89
C GLN A 585 -5.28 -2.53 -5.68
N GLY A 586 -5.28 -3.79 -5.25
CA GLY A 586 -4.72 -4.90 -6.02
C GLY A 586 -5.41 -5.09 -7.37
N LEU A 587 -6.74 -4.93 -7.43
CA LEU A 587 -7.53 -5.12 -8.65
C LEU A 587 -7.34 -4.03 -9.69
N GLY A 588 -7.12 -2.78 -9.27
CA GLY A 588 -6.91 -1.61 -10.15
C GLY A 588 -5.67 -1.72 -11.06
N ARG A 589 -4.97 -2.85 -11.01
CA ARG A 589 -3.81 -3.21 -11.84
C ARG A 589 -4.17 -3.93 -13.12
N LEU A 590 -5.23 -4.74 -13.09
CA LEU A 590 -5.57 -5.64 -14.19
C LEU A 590 -6.08 -4.88 -15.40
N ILE A 591 -7.00 -3.93 -15.19
CA ILE A 591 -7.66 -3.18 -16.26
C ILE A 591 -7.36 -1.70 -16.12
N ARG A 592 -6.68 -1.13 -17.12
CA ARG A 592 -6.27 0.29 -17.19
C ARG A 592 -6.61 0.99 -18.48
N SER A 593 -6.96 0.23 -19.50
CA SER A 593 -7.52 0.70 -20.76
C SER A 593 -8.78 -0.09 -21.07
N LYS A 594 -9.67 0.45 -21.93
CA LYS A 594 -10.85 -0.28 -22.46
C LYS A 594 -10.49 -1.51 -23.30
N GLN A 595 -9.22 -1.60 -23.63
CA GLN A 595 -8.62 -2.56 -24.53
C GLN A 595 -7.97 -3.71 -23.75
N ASP A 596 -7.66 -3.48 -22.48
CA ASP A 596 -7.07 -4.50 -21.60
C ASP A 596 -8.08 -5.61 -21.37
N GLN A 597 -7.58 -6.83 -21.32
CA GLN A 597 -8.34 -8.00 -20.94
C GLN A 597 -7.52 -8.81 -19.94
N GLY A 598 -8.17 -9.48 -19.01
CA GLY A 598 -7.42 -10.32 -18.10
C GLY A 598 -8.23 -11.14 -17.11
N ILE A 599 -7.51 -11.93 -16.33
CA ILE A 599 -8.08 -12.81 -15.33
C ILE A 599 -7.71 -12.30 -13.94
N LEU A 600 -8.71 -12.19 -13.09
CA LEU A 600 -8.52 -12.03 -11.66
C LEU A 600 -8.77 -13.37 -10.97
N CYS A 601 -7.76 -13.91 -10.29
CA CYS A 601 -7.88 -15.15 -9.55
C CYS A 601 -7.77 -14.86 -8.05
N ILE A 602 -8.76 -15.30 -7.26
CA ILE A 602 -8.68 -15.24 -5.80
C ILE A 602 -8.80 -16.67 -5.27
N LEU A 603 -7.71 -17.19 -4.70
CA LEU A 603 -7.61 -18.60 -4.27
C LEU A 603 -8.14 -18.83 -2.85
N ASP A 604 -8.87 -17.87 -2.30
CA ASP A 604 -9.39 -17.88 -0.95
C ASP A 604 -10.87 -18.30 -0.91
N SER A 605 -11.12 -19.54 -0.52
CA SER A 605 -12.47 -20.11 -0.44
C SER A 605 -13.40 -19.37 0.53
N ARG A 606 -12.85 -18.59 1.48
CA ARG A 606 -13.66 -17.80 2.44
C ARG A 606 -14.54 -16.75 1.77
N LEU A 607 -14.17 -16.31 0.56
CA LEU A 607 -14.99 -15.40 -0.24
C LEU A 607 -16.34 -16.02 -0.62
N LEU A 608 -16.41 -17.35 -0.75
CA LEU A 608 -17.63 -18.10 -1.06
C LEU A 608 -18.27 -18.70 0.20
N THR A 609 -17.48 -19.17 1.16
CA THR A 609 -17.97 -19.96 2.29
C THR A 609 -18.37 -19.12 3.51
N LYS A 610 -17.80 -17.92 3.70
CA LYS A 610 -18.10 -17.07 4.87
C LYS A 610 -19.09 -15.96 4.52
N GLN A 611 -19.92 -15.59 5.50
CA GLN A 611 -20.96 -14.57 5.34
C GLN A 611 -20.42 -13.21 4.86
N TYR A 612 -19.27 -12.79 5.39
CA TYR A 612 -18.62 -11.53 4.99
C TYR A 612 -18.11 -11.55 3.54
N GLY A 613 -17.97 -12.71 2.91
CA GLY A 613 -17.54 -12.84 1.52
C GLY A 613 -18.46 -12.12 0.54
N ARG A 614 -19.76 -12.03 0.86
CA ARG A 614 -20.73 -11.23 0.08
C ARG A 614 -20.37 -9.74 0.06
N VAL A 615 -19.95 -9.19 1.21
CA VAL A 615 -19.56 -7.78 1.33
C VAL A 615 -18.33 -7.46 0.47
N PHE A 616 -17.40 -8.42 0.36
CA PHE A 616 -16.27 -8.30 -0.58
C PHE A 616 -16.77 -8.26 -2.02
N LEU A 617 -17.56 -9.26 -2.46
CA LEU A 617 -18.06 -9.35 -3.83
C LEU A 617 -18.90 -8.14 -4.25
N GLU A 618 -19.78 -7.65 -3.36
CA GLU A 618 -20.59 -6.45 -3.59
C GLU A 618 -19.75 -5.16 -3.70
N SER A 619 -18.57 -5.15 -3.10
CA SER A 619 -17.65 -4.02 -3.18
C SER A 619 -16.74 -4.07 -4.41
N LEU A 620 -16.65 -5.21 -5.11
CA LEU A 620 -15.86 -5.31 -6.34
C LEU A 620 -16.66 -4.82 -7.54
N PRO A 621 -15.99 -4.42 -8.64
CA PRO A 621 -16.64 -4.29 -9.93
C PRO A 621 -17.40 -5.58 -10.31
N ARG A 622 -18.40 -5.47 -11.18
CA ARG A 622 -19.10 -6.64 -11.67
C ARG A 622 -18.21 -7.41 -12.64
N PHE A 623 -17.99 -8.69 -12.32
CA PHE A 623 -17.24 -9.63 -13.14
C PHE A 623 -18.12 -10.86 -13.43
N PRO A 624 -17.96 -11.51 -14.58
CA PRO A 624 -18.38 -12.90 -14.74
C PRO A 624 -17.54 -13.74 -13.76
N ILE A 625 -18.22 -14.53 -12.93
CA ILE A 625 -17.58 -15.41 -11.96
C ILE A 625 -17.52 -16.81 -12.54
N VAL A 626 -16.32 -17.37 -12.64
CA VAL A 626 -16.10 -18.76 -13.06
C VAL A 626 -15.46 -19.56 -11.93
N ARG A 627 -15.83 -20.84 -11.84
CA ARG A 627 -15.41 -21.75 -10.76
C ARG A 627 -14.51 -22.87 -11.23
N ASP A 628 -14.51 -23.10 -12.53
CA ASP A 628 -13.66 -24.05 -13.23
C ASP A 628 -12.65 -23.26 -14.07
N LEU A 629 -11.37 -23.62 -13.92
CA LEU A 629 -10.29 -23.00 -14.67
C LEU A 629 -10.46 -23.21 -16.18
N GLU A 630 -11.08 -24.31 -16.62
CA GLU A 630 -11.31 -24.58 -18.04
C GLU A 630 -12.24 -23.53 -18.68
N GLN A 631 -13.20 -23.00 -17.92
CA GLN A 631 -14.14 -21.96 -18.37
C GLN A 631 -13.49 -20.57 -18.51
N VAL A 632 -12.28 -20.38 -17.98
CA VAL A 632 -11.54 -19.12 -18.10
C VAL A 632 -11.06 -18.94 -19.54
N THR A 633 -11.86 -18.31 -20.40
CA THR A 633 -11.39 -17.93 -21.73
C THR A 633 -10.57 -16.65 -21.62
N ILE A 634 -9.29 -16.72 -22.00
CA ILE A 634 -8.47 -15.53 -22.21
C ILE A 634 -8.55 -15.26 -23.70
N PRO A 635 -9.20 -14.17 -24.16
CA PRO A 635 -9.01 -13.74 -25.53
C PRO A 635 -7.56 -13.27 -25.64
N LEU A 636 -6.69 -14.14 -26.15
CA LEU A 636 -5.32 -13.78 -26.44
C LEU A 636 -5.38 -12.78 -27.61
N ARG A 637 -4.91 -11.55 -27.39
CA ARG A 637 -4.71 -10.60 -28.50
C ARG A 637 -3.75 -11.23 -29.50
N GLY A 638 -4.26 -11.60 -30.69
CA GLY A 638 -3.45 -12.19 -31.75
C GLY A 638 -4.16 -13.11 -32.72
N GLU A 639 -5.37 -13.61 -32.43
CA GLU A 639 -6.15 -14.39 -33.41
C GLU A 639 -7.32 -13.57 -33.95
N PRO A 640 -7.47 -13.42 -35.28
CA PRO A 640 -8.61 -12.73 -35.86
C PRO A 640 -9.89 -13.52 -35.60
N GLU A 641 -10.86 -12.90 -34.92
CA GLU A 641 -12.22 -13.43 -34.78
C GLU A 641 -12.80 -13.74 -36.16
N GLN A 642 -13.08 -15.02 -36.43
CA GLN A 642 -14.09 -15.38 -37.41
C GLN A 642 -15.45 -14.99 -36.82
N ALA A 643 -15.94 -13.82 -37.23
CA ALA A 643 -17.27 -13.35 -36.88
C ALA A 643 -18.34 -14.33 -37.42
N SER A 644 -19.08 -14.95 -36.50
CA SER A 644 -20.35 -15.61 -36.84
C SER A 644 -21.42 -14.53 -37.12
N PRO A 645 -22.24 -14.66 -38.18
CA PRO A 645 -23.19 -13.62 -38.57
C PRO A 645 -24.40 -13.56 -37.62
N PRO A 646 -25.05 -12.39 -37.48
CA PRO A 646 -26.19 -12.20 -36.59
C PRO A 646 -27.45 -12.85 -37.18
N ALA A 647 -28.18 -13.60 -36.37
CA ALA A 647 -29.47 -14.17 -36.74
C ALA A 647 -30.54 -13.06 -36.89
N ALA A 648 -31.25 -13.08 -38.01
CA ALA A 648 -32.30 -12.13 -38.37
C ALA A 648 -33.57 -12.30 -37.51
N ALA A 649 -34.23 -11.18 -37.23
CA ALA A 649 -35.49 -11.10 -36.50
C ALA A 649 -36.70 -11.38 -37.42
N GLU A 650 -37.58 -12.30 -37.03
CA GLU A 650 -38.96 -12.37 -37.52
C GLU A 650 -39.94 -12.55 -36.36
N THR A 651 -41.06 -11.86 -36.49
CA THR A 651 -42.06 -11.56 -35.46
C THR A 651 -43.30 -12.45 -35.61
N LEU A 652 -43.68 -13.10 -34.50
CA LEU A 652 -45.03 -13.41 -33.98
C LEU A 652 -46.09 -14.11 -34.85
N ALA A 653 -46.43 -15.33 -34.43
CA ALA A 653 -47.82 -15.71 -34.09
C ALA A 653 -47.84 -16.85 -33.06
N SER A 654 -48.53 -16.66 -31.93
CA SER A 654 -48.76 -17.67 -30.87
C SER A 654 -49.71 -18.79 -31.35
N PRO A 655 -49.62 -19.99 -30.76
CA PRO A 655 -50.49 -20.25 -29.61
C PRO A 655 -49.80 -20.96 -28.43
N VAL A 656 -50.36 -20.64 -27.26
CA VAL A 656 -50.27 -21.27 -25.95
C VAL A 656 -49.94 -22.77 -25.97
N TYR A 657 -48.85 -23.19 -25.32
CA TYR A 657 -48.78 -24.23 -24.27
C TYR A 657 -47.35 -24.24 -23.66
N GLN A 658 -47.26 -24.61 -22.38
CA GLN A 658 -46.09 -24.57 -21.49
C GLN A 658 -44.91 -25.42 -21.95
N GLU A 659 -43.67 -24.94 -21.78
CA GLU A 659 -42.50 -25.76 -21.39
C GLU A 659 -41.27 -24.90 -21.05
N GLU A 660 -40.78 -25.03 -19.81
CA GLU A 660 -39.52 -24.49 -19.29
C GLU A 660 -38.34 -25.29 -19.85
N ARG A 661 -37.40 -24.65 -20.56
CA ARG A 661 -36.09 -25.25 -20.85
C ARG A 661 -35.16 -25.07 -19.65
N GLN A 662 -35.18 -26.05 -18.76
CA GLN A 662 -34.12 -26.30 -17.78
C GLN A 662 -32.84 -26.76 -18.50
N VAL A 663 -31.70 -26.23 -18.06
CA VAL A 663 -30.39 -26.83 -18.34
C VAL A 663 -30.30 -28.13 -17.51
N MET A 664 -30.35 -29.27 -18.20
CA MET A 664 -30.33 -30.61 -17.59
C MET A 664 -29.01 -30.88 -16.86
N PHE A 665 -29.06 -30.99 -15.53
CA PHE A 665 -28.16 -31.87 -14.79
C PHE A 665 -28.47 -33.30 -15.20
N LYS A 666 -27.47 -34.11 -15.58
CA LYS A 666 -27.64 -35.55 -15.81
C LYS A 666 -27.92 -36.24 -14.46
N PRO A 667 -29.11 -36.83 -14.22
CA PRO A 667 -29.44 -37.49 -12.98
C PRO A 667 -29.42 -39.02 -13.16
N ASN A 668 -28.31 -39.58 -13.65
CA ASN A 668 -28.09 -41.04 -13.67
C ASN A 668 -26.67 -41.32 -13.17
N SER A 669 -26.52 -41.58 -11.87
CA SER A 669 -25.36 -42.31 -11.37
C SER A 669 -25.61 -43.80 -11.65
N ASP A 670 -24.87 -44.40 -12.59
CA ASP A 670 -24.87 -45.85 -12.87
C ASP A 670 -24.22 -46.63 -11.70
N TRP A 671 -24.73 -46.45 -10.49
CA TRP A 671 -24.18 -47.08 -9.28
C TRP A 671 -24.43 -48.58 -9.26
N GLU A 672 -25.51 -49.04 -9.89
CA GLU A 672 -25.85 -50.46 -10.07
C GLU A 672 -24.71 -51.22 -10.75
N LYS A 673 -24.03 -50.60 -11.73
CA LYS A 673 -22.82 -51.16 -12.36
C LYS A 673 -21.61 -51.19 -11.44
N ALA A 674 -21.47 -50.21 -10.56
CA ALA A 674 -20.35 -50.11 -9.63
C ALA A 674 -20.41 -51.17 -8.51
N VAL A 675 -21.59 -51.73 -8.26
CA VAL A 675 -21.84 -52.76 -7.22
C VAL A 675 -22.21 -54.15 -7.77
N GLU A 676 -22.30 -54.30 -9.09
CA GLU A 676 -22.70 -55.55 -9.74
C GLU A 676 -21.75 -56.70 -9.39
N GLY A 677 -22.28 -57.79 -8.84
CA GLY A 677 -21.51 -58.98 -8.44
C GLY A 677 -20.74 -58.87 -7.11
N LYS A 678 -20.95 -57.80 -6.33
CA LYS A 678 -20.35 -57.61 -5.00
C LYS A 678 -21.32 -58.01 -3.89
N ASP A 679 -20.79 -58.62 -2.83
CA ASP A 679 -21.57 -58.99 -1.65
C ASP A 679 -21.76 -57.76 -0.75
N LEU A 680 -22.92 -57.10 -0.90
CA LEU A 680 -23.24 -55.87 -0.21
C LEU A 680 -23.61 -56.09 1.27
N GLU A 681 -24.01 -57.30 1.66
CA GLU A 681 -24.37 -57.62 3.05
C GLU A 681 -23.16 -57.67 4.00
N ALA A 682 -21.93 -57.64 3.46
CA ALA A 682 -20.69 -57.61 4.23
C ALA A 682 -20.33 -56.21 4.80
N ALA A 683 -21.13 -55.17 4.54
CA ALA A 683 -20.85 -53.80 4.98
C ALA A 683 -20.81 -53.69 6.52
N LYS A 684 -19.66 -53.27 7.07
CA LYS A 684 -19.43 -53.12 8.52
C LYS A 684 -19.23 -51.65 8.91
N SER A 685 -19.55 -51.32 10.16
CA SER A 685 -19.23 -50.00 10.73
C SER A 685 -17.73 -49.72 10.68
N TYR A 686 -17.36 -48.61 10.06
CA TYR A 686 -15.98 -48.21 9.78
C TYR A 686 -15.21 -47.67 10.99
N SER A 687 -13.95 -48.10 11.15
CA SER A 687 -12.90 -47.45 11.94
C SER A 687 -11.72 -47.03 11.06
N MET A 688 -11.04 -45.93 11.41
CA MET A 688 -9.90 -45.38 10.66
C MET A 688 -8.64 -46.29 10.62
N TYR A 689 -8.71 -47.45 11.27
CA TYR A 689 -7.63 -48.43 11.40
C TYR A 689 -7.93 -49.78 10.71
N ASP A 690 -9.08 -49.91 10.04
CA ASP A 690 -9.48 -51.15 9.38
C ASP A 690 -8.76 -51.31 8.03
N VAL A 691 -8.30 -52.54 7.74
CA VAL A 691 -7.64 -52.91 6.48
C VAL A 691 -8.60 -53.73 5.63
N PHE A 692 -8.94 -53.22 4.45
CA PHE A 692 -9.85 -53.87 3.50
C PHE A 692 -9.08 -54.63 2.43
N SER A 693 -9.66 -55.71 1.92
CA SER A 693 -9.07 -56.52 0.85
C SER A 693 -9.46 -55.95 -0.52
N GLU A 694 -8.74 -56.30 -1.60
CA GLU A 694 -9.11 -55.87 -2.97
C GLU A 694 -10.53 -56.31 -3.40
N GLN A 695 -11.07 -57.33 -2.73
CA GLN A 695 -12.41 -57.86 -2.99
C GLN A 695 -13.51 -56.90 -2.51
N ASP A 696 -13.18 -56.04 -1.52
CA ASP A 696 -14.09 -55.05 -0.91
C ASP A 696 -14.09 -53.69 -1.65
N LEU A 697 -13.23 -53.54 -2.67
CA LEU A 697 -13.12 -52.33 -3.48
C LEU A 697 -14.19 -52.32 -4.58
N ILE A 698 -14.85 -51.17 -4.71
CA ILE A 698 -15.77 -50.82 -5.80
C ILE A 698 -15.20 -49.66 -6.61
N TRP A 699 -15.47 -49.62 -7.91
CA TRP A 699 -14.92 -48.60 -8.81
C TRP A 699 -16.01 -47.63 -9.26
N HIS A 700 -15.73 -46.32 -9.20
CA HIS A 700 -16.61 -45.26 -9.64
C HIS A 700 -15.90 -44.34 -10.64
N GLU A 701 -16.57 -44.04 -11.76
CA GLU A 701 -16.01 -43.33 -12.92
C GLU A 701 -15.36 -41.98 -12.58
N ASN A 702 -15.97 -41.20 -11.67
CA ASN A 702 -15.46 -39.89 -11.25
C ASN A 702 -14.56 -39.89 -10.01
N PHE A 703 -14.59 -40.94 -9.18
CA PHE A 703 -13.99 -40.91 -7.83
C PHE A 703 -12.96 -42.02 -7.59
N GLY A 704 -12.77 -42.94 -8.54
CA GLY A 704 -11.80 -44.04 -8.45
C GLY A 704 -12.32 -45.20 -7.60
N HIS A 705 -11.43 -45.88 -6.88
CA HIS A 705 -11.80 -47.02 -6.03
C HIS A 705 -12.29 -46.54 -4.67
N GLY A 706 -13.41 -47.06 -4.18
CA GLY A 706 -13.94 -46.81 -2.83
C GLY A 706 -14.35 -48.10 -2.14
N VAL A 707 -14.73 -48.02 -0.86
CA VAL A 707 -15.21 -49.18 -0.07
C VAL A 707 -16.61 -48.87 0.44
N VAL A 708 -17.51 -49.85 0.35
CA VAL A 708 -18.87 -49.73 0.92
C VAL A 708 -18.78 -49.78 2.44
N THR A 709 -19.28 -48.74 3.11
CA THR A 709 -19.16 -48.59 4.57
C THR A 709 -20.46 -48.80 5.33
N ALA A 710 -21.62 -48.72 4.67
CA ALA A 710 -22.92 -49.01 5.29
C ALA A 710 -24.02 -49.20 4.23
N ILE A 711 -24.97 -50.10 4.53
CA ILE A 711 -26.30 -50.11 3.89
C ILE A 711 -27.25 -49.41 4.86
N GLN A 712 -27.89 -48.33 4.40
CA GLN A 712 -28.91 -47.62 5.17
C GLN A 712 -30.32 -48.10 4.77
N PRO A 713 -31.34 -47.88 5.62
CA PRO A 713 -32.73 -48.14 5.25
C PRO A 713 -33.08 -47.43 3.94
N ASP A 714 -33.96 -48.05 3.14
CA ASP A 714 -34.41 -47.58 1.82
C ASP A 714 -33.38 -47.73 0.68
N ASN A 715 -32.59 -48.82 0.68
CA ASN A 715 -31.63 -49.19 -0.38
C ASN A 715 -30.52 -48.16 -0.66
N LYS A 716 -30.17 -47.34 0.34
CA LYS A 716 -29.08 -46.36 0.20
C LYS A 716 -27.75 -46.99 0.57
N ILE A 717 -26.75 -46.80 -0.28
CA ILE A 717 -25.39 -47.32 -0.07
C ILE A 717 -24.45 -46.15 0.19
N GLU A 718 -23.68 -46.22 1.27
CA GLU A 718 -22.64 -45.25 1.59
C GLU A 718 -21.26 -45.79 1.18
N VAL A 719 -20.55 -45.04 0.34
CA VAL A 719 -19.24 -45.40 -0.20
C VAL A 719 -18.19 -44.37 0.24
N LEU A 720 -17.11 -44.84 0.86
CA LEU A 720 -15.97 -44.02 1.25
C LEU A 720 -14.83 -44.18 0.24
N PHE A 721 -14.34 -43.05 -0.28
CA PHE A 721 -13.19 -43.02 -1.18
C PHE A 721 -11.89 -42.65 -0.45
N PRO A 722 -10.70 -43.05 -0.94
CA PRO A 722 -9.38 -42.73 -0.36
C PRO A 722 -9.13 -41.23 -0.16
N SER A 723 -9.85 -40.40 -0.90
CA SER A 723 -9.87 -38.93 -0.77
C SER A 723 -10.58 -38.40 0.49
N GLY A 724 -11.20 -39.29 1.30
CA GLY A 724 -11.91 -38.95 2.54
C GLY A 724 -13.36 -38.54 2.34
N TYR A 725 -13.85 -38.49 1.09
CA TYR A 725 -15.24 -38.18 0.78
C TYR A 725 -16.13 -39.41 0.94
N LYS A 726 -17.29 -39.20 1.58
CA LYS A 726 -18.36 -40.19 1.66
C LYS A 726 -19.47 -39.80 0.69
N ILE A 727 -19.85 -40.75 -0.16
CA ILE A 727 -20.93 -40.57 -1.12
C ILE A 727 -22.10 -41.43 -0.68
N LEU A 728 -23.24 -40.77 -0.46
CA LEU A 728 -24.51 -41.42 -0.20
C LEU A 728 -25.22 -41.59 -1.54
N VAL A 729 -25.43 -42.82 -1.98
CA VAL A 729 -26.05 -43.11 -3.28
C VAL A 729 -27.52 -43.44 -3.07
N HIS A 730 -28.40 -42.72 -3.78
CA HIS A 730 -29.86 -42.79 -3.65
C HIS A 730 -30.50 -42.99 -5.02
N ASP A 731 -31.60 -43.74 -5.05
CA ASP A 731 -32.42 -43.93 -6.24
C ASP A 731 -33.17 -42.68 -6.74
N GLN A 732 -33.16 -41.53 -6.03
CA GLN A 732 -33.85 -40.29 -6.47
C GLN A 732 -33.16 -39.02 -5.93
N VAL A 733 -32.88 -38.10 -6.86
CA VAL A 733 -32.14 -36.83 -6.73
C VAL A 733 -32.93 -35.73 -6.01
N ILE A 734 -32.26 -34.91 -5.18
CA ILE A 734 -32.44 -33.44 -5.10
C ILE A 734 -31.06 -32.78 -5.00
#